data_AF-A0A4R6TWJ9-F1
#
_entry.id   AF-A0A4R6TWJ9-F1
#
_cell.length_a   1.000
_cell.length_b   1.000
_cell.length_c   1.000
_cell.angle_alpha   90.00
_cell.angle_beta   90.00
_cell.angle_gamma   90.00
#
_symmetry.space_group_name_H-M   'P 1'
#
loop_
_entity.id
_entity.type
_entity.pdbx_description
1 polymer ?
#
loop_
_entity_poly.entity_id
_entity_poly.type
_entity_poly.pdbx_seq_one_letter_code
_entity_poly.pdbx_strand_id
1 'polypeptide(L)'
;MKDIQLKHRYGWRTSVAVAIALGISGLATEVSAAEDQNAGFSQVFEAEDASSVGTIVDNKHLGFTGEGFVDYNPNAPGGYIEWTVNVPAEKEYYLVFRYAHAGEADRPAEVHVNDTLVTELPFPTTEEWAEWDKQSVKVPLKQGDNVVRLTATGASGGGNIDHLLVTEQLEKEEVQALELLPLNDVVDGVLQKQLRQNGLLADEQSNAGDEVTLHEFLALVQQMFGVDNELLISSGGLEVDDENPWGNIVEELAKEQHIVPDYLWEELNGDDVLNKQQMAVILGDVLDLIPENKEDKSSFGKLASQGIMNPQSDAYLGLENGMSWEETKDRVREIAAKSGNIAPNVQILRAEKVAEHVLAVTLNGSFEDVNVEDLQVFNGQDEEPIDLKKAALGTDRFGRSVLFYTLPVDEREGFSGDLESAVERADNILSWQMDHGGWSKSTDYSRPWDGKEDKSEWVTNDGVALGMIDNDATVQELYELAEVYAQTGDPRYKEGILKGLEFLFDLQYETGGFAQVYPRRGNYSDMVTFNDNAMVRVLELFDDITEERYPFNNGVVNEQQREAVATSIDLAVDYILNAQIEVNGVLAAWCAQHDPFTFEAVGARSYELPSISGSESVGVIRFLMSREPTDDIQHAIQSAITWFEENKVENTRYVSGGDEHGVYFVDDPDASTWYRFYEIGTNRPIFSGRDGVMKHDIYDIEAERRNGYSWGGSYATTLLEEFYKGKTTTGWYVAVVETTSRDDMERTFVEGVERQIVDSSEAFHVTDAQLVVDGSGKGDYSTVQAAIDAVSDERFGAVEILIKEGVYREVIEVPADKSFITLRGEGPDKTHIVFDNYAGRDNGVGGTLGTSASATMFVRADHVKLEDMTIENDFDETTATEGHQAVALNATGDQLVFRNVHFLGNQDTLLANKGRQYYVDCYIEGDVDFIFGGAQAVFDNCTIHALDRGSTDNNGYITAASTQGDEPFGFLIINSELTSDAPDGTVYLGRPWRPSSNPSAVPSAVFKNNLLGAHIKEEGWTEMGGVQPEDARLYEYNNTGPGAVVNDSRPQLSEEEATKYTIENVLDGWIPGVE
;
A
#
# COMPACT_ATOMS: atom_id res chain seq x y z
N MET A 1 -13.20 65.28 -25.65
CA MET A 1 -14.08 65.25 -24.45
C MET A 1 -14.05 63.80 -24.01
N LYS A 2 -13.19 63.45 -23.04
CA LYS A 2 -13.35 63.62 -21.58
C LYS A 2 -14.50 62.76 -21.06
N ASP A 3 -14.35 61.82 -20.12
CA ASP A 3 -13.23 61.19 -19.36
C ASP A 3 -13.81 59.82 -18.83
N ILE A 4 -13.16 58.72 -18.41
CA ILE A 4 -11.79 58.12 -18.28
C ILE A 4 -12.04 56.57 -18.04
N GLN A 5 -11.41 55.52 -18.62
CA GLN A 5 -10.00 55.02 -18.67
C GLN A 5 -9.55 54.35 -17.33
N LEU A 6 -9.02 53.11 -17.16
CA LEU A 6 -8.58 51.91 -17.96
C LEU A 6 -9.01 50.59 -17.18
N LYS A 7 -9.04 49.32 -17.66
CA LYS A 7 -8.03 48.27 -18.06
C LYS A 7 -6.99 47.83 -16.98
N HIS A 8 -6.52 46.56 -16.87
CA HIS A 8 -6.95 45.22 -17.36
C HIS A 8 -6.14 44.05 -16.71
N ARG A 9 -6.78 42.87 -16.59
CA ARG A 9 -6.33 41.47 -16.88
C ARG A 9 -4.84 41.04 -16.85
N TYR A 10 -4.60 39.92 -16.14
CA TYR A 10 -4.06 38.61 -16.57
C TYR A 10 -2.93 38.50 -17.63
N GLY A 11 -1.96 37.61 -17.36
CA GLY A 11 -1.10 36.95 -18.36
C GLY A 11 0.11 36.20 -17.77
N TRP A 12 0.08 34.85 -17.75
CA TRP A 12 1.22 33.98 -17.44
C TRP A 12 2.10 33.71 -18.68
N ARG A 13 3.41 33.52 -18.49
CA ARG A 13 4.20 32.35 -19.01
C ARG A 13 5.68 32.42 -18.58
N THR A 14 6.31 31.25 -18.51
CA THR A 14 7.64 30.97 -17.95
C THR A 14 8.77 31.00 -19.01
N SER A 15 10.03 31.20 -18.59
CA SER A 15 11.17 30.30 -18.85
C SER A 15 12.57 30.90 -18.63
N VAL A 16 13.47 30.03 -18.16
CA VAL A 16 14.84 30.20 -17.64
C VAL A 16 15.90 30.58 -18.70
N ALA A 17 16.96 31.35 -18.33
CA ALA A 17 18.40 31.02 -18.60
C ALA A 17 19.45 32.14 -18.31
N VAL A 18 20.36 31.83 -17.36
CA VAL A 18 21.83 32.06 -17.36
C VAL A 18 22.48 33.44 -17.70
N ALA A 19 22.91 34.12 -16.63
CA ALA A 19 24.20 34.82 -16.36
C ALA A 19 24.97 35.67 -17.42
N ILE A 20 25.45 36.84 -16.97
CA ILE A 20 26.88 37.25 -16.99
C ILE A 20 27.13 38.36 -15.95
N ALA A 21 28.33 38.40 -15.37
CA ALA A 21 28.67 39.23 -14.21
C ALA A 21 29.13 40.67 -14.54
N LEU A 22 29.02 41.57 -13.55
CA LEU A 22 30.17 42.28 -12.94
C LEU A 22 29.70 43.18 -11.76
N GLY A 23 30.43 43.16 -10.64
CA GLY A 23 29.98 43.80 -9.40
C GLY A 23 30.35 45.28 -9.23
N ILE A 24 30.02 45.85 -8.07
CA ILE A 24 30.76 46.95 -7.41
C ILE A 24 30.41 46.99 -5.91
N SER A 25 31.35 47.50 -5.11
CA SER A 25 31.39 47.50 -3.65
C SER A 25 30.14 48.05 -2.92
N GLY A 26 29.60 47.24 -2.01
CA GLY A 26 29.70 47.47 -0.56
C GLY A 26 29.17 48.77 0.04
N LEU A 27 28.12 48.64 0.86
CA LEU A 27 27.84 49.48 2.03
C LEU A 27 27.24 48.58 3.11
N ALA A 28 27.76 48.65 4.33
CA ALA A 28 27.20 47.91 5.46
C ALA A 28 26.06 48.71 6.10
N THR A 29 24.92 48.06 6.31
CA THR A 29 23.84 48.53 7.18
C THR A 29 23.38 47.34 8.01
N GLU A 30 23.41 47.49 9.33
CA GLU A 30 22.99 46.47 10.28
C GLU A 30 21.49 46.17 10.09
N VAL A 31 21.17 44.92 9.77
CA VAL A 31 19.84 44.36 10.04
C VAL A 31 20.00 43.55 11.31
N SER A 32 19.42 44.02 12.41
CA SER A 32 19.22 43.17 13.57
C SER A 32 18.23 42.08 13.19
N ALA A 33 18.67 40.83 13.12
CA ALA A 33 17.73 39.73 13.22
C ALA A 33 16.94 39.90 14.53
N ALA A 34 15.62 39.71 14.46
CA ALA A 34 14.91 39.27 15.64
C ALA A 34 15.26 37.79 15.78
N GLU A 35 16.21 37.49 16.66
CA GLU A 35 16.56 36.11 17.01
C GLU A 35 15.31 35.41 17.54
N ASP A 36 15.04 34.21 17.05
CA ASP A 36 13.98 33.37 17.58
C ASP A 36 14.28 33.10 19.07
N GLN A 37 13.29 33.36 19.93
CA GLN A 37 13.46 33.22 21.37
C GLN A 37 13.17 31.80 21.87
N ASN A 38 12.91 30.84 20.96
CA ASN A 38 12.64 29.45 21.29
C ASN A 38 13.77 28.47 20.86
N ALA A 39 14.82 28.95 20.19
CA ALA A 39 15.98 28.12 19.83
C ALA A 39 16.78 27.70 21.08
N GLY A 40 16.63 26.44 21.49
CA GLY A 40 17.44 25.83 22.55
C GLY A 40 18.92 25.74 22.17
N PHE A 41 19.81 25.65 23.17
CA PHE A 41 21.23 25.41 22.91
C PHE A 41 21.43 24.05 22.22
N SER A 42 22.14 24.08 21.10
CA SER A 42 22.60 22.92 20.34
C SER A 42 24.00 23.21 19.81
N GLN A 43 24.96 22.31 20.05
CA GLN A 43 26.35 22.48 19.61
C GLN A 43 27.05 21.13 19.35
N VAL A 44 27.65 20.98 18.17
CA VAL A 44 28.53 19.86 17.80
C VAL A 44 29.96 20.09 18.28
N PHE A 45 30.60 19.01 18.72
CA PHE A 45 32.01 18.90 19.10
C PHE A 45 32.63 17.68 18.38
N GLU A 46 33.35 17.94 17.29
CA GLU A 46 34.03 16.91 16.47
C GLU A 46 34.98 16.05 17.34
N ALA A 47 35.14 14.75 17.04
CA ALA A 47 35.90 13.83 17.89
C ALA A 47 37.43 13.93 17.73
N GLU A 48 37.93 14.32 16.55
CA GLU A 48 39.36 14.46 16.28
C GLU A 48 40.00 15.68 16.96
N ASP A 49 39.20 16.69 17.31
CA ASP A 49 39.59 17.84 18.15
C ASP A 49 39.61 17.50 19.66
N ALA A 50 39.13 16.32 20.06
CA ALA A 50 39.03 15.89 21.45
C ALA A 50 40.34 15.34 22.04
N SER A 51 40.46 15.37 23.36
CA SER A 51 41.56 14.73 24.09
C SER A 51 41.30 13.22 24.16
N SER A 52 42.22 12.36 23.71
CA SER A 52 41.96 10.91 23.67
C SER A 52 43.19 10.04 23.95
N VAL A 53 42.95 8.80 24.39
CA VAL A 53 43.96 7.81 24.80
C VAL A 53 43.49 6.42 24.40
N GLY A 54 44.34 5.60 23.78
CA GLY A 54 43.95 4.27 23.28
C GLY A 54 43.12 4.34 21.99
N THR A 55 43.42 5.36 21.19
CA THR A 55 42.66 5.83 20.02
C THR A 55 43.62 6.30 18.91
N ILE A 56 43.12 6.42 17.69
CA ILE A 56 43.72 7.20 16.60
C ILE A 56 42.65 8.05 15.91
N VAL A 57 43.06 9.14 15.26
CA VAL A 57 42.23 9.82 14.26
C VAL A 57 42.45 9.11 12.91
N ASP A 58 41.36 8.84 12.19
CA ASP A 58 41.35 8.21 10.87
C ASP A 58 40.30 8.89 9.96
N ASN A 59 40.35 8.62 8.66
CA ASN A 59 39.38 9.10 7.66
C ASN A 59 39.20 8.12 6.49
N LYS A 60 39.44 6.82 6.75
CA LYS A 60 39.33 5.70 5.79
C LYS A 60 37.89 5.38 5.31
N HIS A 61 36.86 5.82 6.03
CA HIS A 61 35.45 5.62 5.70
C HIS A 61 34.80 6.98 5.38
N LEU A 62 33.71 6.99 4.61
CA LEU A 62 33.01 8.23 4.23
C LEU A 62 31.88 8.55 5.22
N GLY A 63 31.30 9.76 5.14
CA GLY A 63 30.11 10.15 5.90
C GLY A 63 30.33 10.90 7.22
N PHE A 64 31.57 11.06 7.67
CA PHE A 64 31.96 11.82 8.86
C PHE A 64 31.83 13.35 8.70
N THR A 65 31.78 14.09 9.81
CA THR A 65 31.94 15.56 9.91
C THR A 65 33.38 15.96 10.25
N GLY A 66 33.74 17.23 10.16
CA GLY A 66 35.13 17.68 10.41
C GLY A 66 36.17 17.26 9.35
N GLU A 67 37.38 16.91 9.79
CA GLU A 67 38.51 16.41 8.99
C GLU A 67 38.74 14.89 9.14
N GLY A 68 38.03 14.21 10.05
CA GLY A 68 38.07 12.75 10.26
C GLY A 68 37.22 12.28 11.44
N PHE A 69 37.45 11.05 11.90
CA PHE A 69 36.78 10.44 13.05
C PHE A 69 37.79 9.73 13.97
N VAL A 70 37.35 9.26 15.14
CA VAL A 70 38.22 8.58 16.12
C VAL A 70 37.93 7.07 16.20
N ASP A 71 38.97 6.26 15.93
CA ASP A 71 39.00 4.79 16.00
C ASP A 71 39.68 4.35 17.30
N TYR A 72 39.05 3.46 18.08
CA TYR A 72 39.61 2.90 19.31
C TYR A 72 40.71 1.87 19.02
N ASN A 73 41.96 2.31 18.91
CA ASN A 73 43.10 1.49 18.52
C ASN A 73 44.01 1.17 19.74
N PRO A 74 44.23 -0.12 20.10
CA PRO A 74 44.16 -1.31 19.24
C PRO A 74 42.95 -2.22 19.50
N ASN A 75 41.73 -1.68 19.43
CA ASN A 75 40.45 -2.39 19.58
C ASN A 75 40.41 -3.20 20.88
N ALA A 76 40.51 -2.49 22.01
CA ALA A 76 40.60 -3.06 23.36
C ALA A 76 39.97 -2.11 24.42
N PRO A 77 39.49 -2.64 25.55
CA PRO A 77 38.84 -1.83 26.59
C PRO A 77 39.81 -0.91 27.35
N GLY A 78 39.28 0.22 27.84
CA GLY A 78 40.00 1.24 28.59
C GLY A 78 40.62 2.37 27.76
N GLY A 79 40.39 2.38 26.44
CA GLY A 79 40.58 3.58 25.61
C GLY A 79 39.45 4.60 25.84
N TYR A 80 39.70 5.89 25.64
CA TYR A 80 38.70 6.93 25.82
C TYR A 80 38.88 8.17 24.93
N ILE A 81 37.78 8.88 24.73
CA ILE A 81 37.67 10.20 24.08
C ILE A 81 37.10 11.19 25.09
N GLU A 82 37.60 12.43 25.15
CA GLU A 82 37.28 13.42 26.18
C GLU A 82 37.15 14.83 25.58
N TRP A 83 35.93 15.37 25.65
CA TRP A 83 35.57 16.73 25.25
C TRP A 83 35.45 17.65 26.47
N THR A 84 35.70 18.95 26.27
CA THR A 84 35.32 20.00 27.22
C THR A 84 34.20 20.83 26.60
N VAL A 85 32.96 20.62 27.07
CA VAL A 85 31.76 21.24 26.51
C VAL A 85 31.32 22.41 27.40
N ASN A 86 31.03 23.57 26.80
CA ASN A 86 30.62 24.77 27.52
C ASN A 86 29.12 25.02 27.31
N VAL A 87 28.32 24.98 28.38
CA VAL A 87 26.85 25.13 28.28
C VAL A 87 26.33 26.39 28.99
N PRO A 88 25.28 27.04 28.46
CA PRO A 88 24.84 28.36 28.95
C PRO A 88 24.08 28.33 30.28
N ALA A 89 23.60 27.17 30.74
CA ALA A 89 22.83 27.02 31.98
C ALA A 89 23.15 25.70 32.70
N GLU A 90 22.80 25.63 33.99
CA GLU A 90 22.83 24.36 34.76
C GLU A 90 21.46 23.68 34.64
N LYS A 91 21.38 22.62 33.82
CA LYS A 91 20.18 21.82 33.55
C LYS A 91 20.54 20.50 32.84
N GLU A 92 19.53 19.72 32.48
CA GLU A 92 19.70 18.54 31.63
C GLU A 92 19.92 18.92 30.16
N TYR A 93 20.81 18.18 29.50
CA TYR A 93 21.11 18.23 28.07
C TYR A 93 21.22 16.79 27.55
N TYR A 94 20.86 16.55 26.30
CA TYR A 94 21.22 15.32 25.59
C TYR A 94 22.68 15.41 25.13
N LEU A 95 23.45 14.36 25.43
CA LEU A 95 24.69 14.02 24.74
C LEU A 95 24.32 13.03 23.65
N VAL A 96 24.56 13.37 22.39
CA VAL A 96 24.29 12.52 21.22
C VAL A 96 25.62 12.23 20.55
N PHE A 97 26.03 10.96 20.54
CA PHE A 97 27.27 10.48 19.96
C PHE A 97 26.97 9.89 18.59
N ARG A 98 27.46 10.53 17.52
CA ARG A 98 27.39 9.97 16.16
C ARG A 98 28.54 8.99 15.94
N TYR A 99 28.25 7.79 15.43
CA TYR A 99 29.21 6.68 15.43
C TYR A 99 28.97 5.66 14.31
N ALA A 100 29.98 4.82 14.02
CA ALA A 100 29.93 3.75 13.03
C ALA A 100 30.75 2.53 13.47
N HIS A 101 30.24 1.31 13.27
CA HIS A 101 31.06 0.09 13.13
C HIS A 101 30.29 -1.09 12.52
N ALA A 102 30.94 -1.82 11.62
CA ALA A 102 30.49 -3.13 11.13
C ALA A 102 31.02 -4.25 12.05
N GLY A 103 30.40 -4.41 13.22
CA GLY A 103 30.72 -5.48 14.17
C GLY A 103 29.60 -6.49 14.30
N GLU A 104 29.92 -7.76 14.57
CA GLU A 104 28.91 -8.79 14.88
C GLU A 104 28.25 -8.61 16.27
N ALA A 105 28.70 -7.62 17.06
CA ALA A 105 28.21 -7.34 18.41
C ALA A 105 28.52 -5.90 18.85
N ASP A 106 27.71 -5.39 19.76
CA ASP A 106 27.81 -4.10 20.47
C ASP A 106 29.24 -3.74 20.90
N ARG A 107 29.53 -2.44 20.86
CA ARG A 107 30.81 -1.85 21.28
C ARG A 107 30.64 -0.89 22.45
N PRO A 108 30.28 -1.38 23.64
CA PRO A 108 29.83 -0.54 24.74
C PRO A 108 30.90 0.40 25.26
N ALA A 109 30.45 1.55 25.76
CA ALA A 109 31.30 2.55 26.38
C ALA A 109 30.61 3.32 27.53
N GLU A 110 31.37 3.53 28.61
CA GLU A 110 30.98 4.32 29.77
C GLU A 110 31.02 5.83 29.49
N VAL A 111 29.87 6.49 29.61
CA VAL A 111 29.73 7.95 29.57
C VAL A 111 29.99 8.53 30.96
N HIS A 112 31.05 9.32 31.08
CA HIS A 112 31.41 10.06 32.29
C HIS A 112 31.20 11.56 32.09
N VAL A 113 30.62 12.23 33.10
CA VAL A 113 30.48 13.69 33.19
C VAL A 113 31.22 14.16 34.44
N ASN A 114 32.22 15.03 34.27
CA ASN A 114 33.04 15.60 35.36
C ASN A 114 33.59 14.52 36.32
N ASP A 115 34.30 13.53 35.76
CA ASP A 115 34.83 12.32 36.42
C ASP A 115 33.78 11.46 37.18
N THR A 116 32.48 11.62 36.89
CA THR A 116 31.38 10.80 37.45
C THR A 116 30.75 9.96 36.34
N LEU A 117 30.68 8.64 36.51
CA LEU A 117 29.96 7.73 35.60
C LEU A 117 28.46 8.09 35.60
N VAL A 118 27.87 8.17 34.40
CA VAL A 118 26.43 8.43 34.21
C VAL A 118 25.72 7.15 33.77
N THR A 119 26.18 6.53 32.69
CA THR A 119 25.67 5.26 32.15
C THR A 119 26.75 4.58 31.30
N GLU A 120 26.55 3.31 30.98
CA GLU A 120 27.12 2.69 29.79
C GLU A 120 26.11 2.85 28.63
N LEU A 121 26.61 3.03 27.41
CA LEU A 121 25.80 2.99 26.17
C LEU A 121 26.26 1.80 25.31
N PRO A 122 25.35 1.09 24.64
CA PRO A 122 25.68 -0.17 23.93
C PRO A 122 26.49 0.03 22.65
N PHE A 123 26.13 1.03 21.83
CA PHE A 123 26.61 1.18 20.45
C PHE A 123 26.45 -0.14 19.65
N PRO A 124 25.20 -0.49 19.25
CA PRO A 124 24.91 -1.61 18.35
C PRO A 124 25.68 -1.53 17.03
N THR A 125 25.63 -2.56 16.20
CA THR A 125 26.24 -2.49 14.86
C THR A 125 25.54 -1.46 13.98
N THR A 126 26.30 -0.77 13.14
CA THR A 126 25.76 0.08 12.06
C THR A 126 25.80 -0.62 10.70
N GLU A 127 26.00 -1.95 10.72
CA GLU A 127 26.18 -2.89 9.60
C GLU A 127 27.37 -2.60 8.68
N GLU A 128 27.53 -1.36 8.22
CA GLU A 128 28.66 -0.90 7.43
C GLU A 128 29.54 0.16 8.14
N TRP A 129 30.79 0.26 7.69
CA TRP A 129 31.79 1.14 8.30
C TRP A 129 31.67 2.63 7.91
N ALA A 130 30.85 2.94 6.89
CA ALA A 130 30.60 4.29 6.39
C ALA A 130 29.17 4.77 6.68
N GLU A 131 28.40 3.98 7.43
CA GLU A 131 27.05 4.27 7.89
C GLU A 131 27.08 4.74 9.35
N TRP A 132 26.28 5.76 9.71
CA TRP A 132 26.51 6.54 10.92
C TRP A 132 25.22 6.79 11.74
N ASP A 133 25.03 6.00 12.78
CA ASP A 133 23.93 6.08 13.74
C ASP A 133 24.23 7.08 14.90
N LYS A 134 23.23 7.37 15.74
CA LYS A 134 23.24 8.28 16.90
C LYS A 134 22.84 7.55 18.19
N GLN A 135 23.78 7.26 19.09
CA GLN A 135 23.44 6.86 20.47
C GLN A 135 23.34 8.10 21.37
N SER A 136 22.31 8.18 22.23
CA SER A 136 22.09 9.35 23.09
C SER A 136 21.86 9.05 24.56
N VAL A 137 22.22 10.00 25.43
CA VAL A 137 21.90 9.97 26.87
C VAL A 137 21.63 11.39 27.37
N LYS A 138 20.59 11.53 28.20
CA LYS A 138 20.24 12.79 28.85
C LYS A 138 21.00 12.94 30.17
N VAL A 139 21.75 14.03 30.36
CA VAL A 139 22.65 14.22 31.51
C VAL A 139 22.54 15.64 32.11
N PRO A 140 22.70 15.80 33.44
CA PRO A 140 22.78 17.12 34.06
C PRO A 140 24.18 17.74 33.86
N LEU A 141 24.25 18.86 33.13
CA LEU A 141 25.46 19.67 32.95
C LEU A 141 25.37 20.97 33.77
N LYS A 142 26.52 21.51 34.18
CA LYS A 142 26.63 22.78 34.93
C LYS A 142 26.87 23.94 33.99
N GLN A 143 26.42 25.15 34.36
CA GLN A 143 26.72 26.36 33.59
C GLN A 143 28.25 26.56 33.46
N GLY A 144 28.73 26.69 32.21
CA GLY A 144 30.15 26.77 31.88
C GLY A 144 30.73 25.42 31.44
N ASP A 145 32.03 25.23 31.68
CA ASP A 145 32.80 24.07 31.22
C ASP A 145 32.44 22.79 31.98
N ASN A 146 32.15 21.71 31.24
CA ASN A 146 32.00 20.35 31.74
C ASN A 146 32.93 19.43 30.95
N VAL A 147 33.53 18.45 31.62
CA VAL A 147 34.29 17.38 30.95
C VAL A 147 33.35 16.22 30.66
N VAL A 148 33.23 15.84 29.39
CA VAL A 148 32.49 14.65 28.93
C VAL A 148 33.51 13.65 28.41
N ARG A 149 33.53 12.43 28.94
CA ARG A 149 34.44 11.36 28.50
C ARG A 149 33.64 10.09 28.15
N LEU A 150 33.89 9.56 26.96
CA LEU A 150 33.38 8.26 26.49
C LEU A 150 34.51 7.23 26.59
N THR A 151 34.33 6.16 27.36
CA THR A 151 35.39 5.18 27.66
C THR A 151 34.96 3.77 27.24
N ALA A 152 35.62 3.17 26.26
CA ALA A 152 35.26 1.86 25.73
C ALA A 152 35.45 0.74 26.76
N THR A 153 34.42 -0.08 26.97
CA THR A 153 34.42 -1.25 27.88
C THR A 153 34.34 -2.58 27.14
N GLY A 154 33.85 -2.57 25.89
CA GLY A 154 33.81 -3.73 25.01
C GLY A 154 35.18 -4.39 24.80
N ALA A 155 35.21 -5.72 24.69
CA ALA A 155 36.44 -6.48 24.50
C ALA A 155 37.19 -6.12 23.19
N SER A 156 36.45 -5.63 22.20
CA SER A 156 36.91 -5.15 20.90
C SER A 156 37.13 -3.62 20.84
N GLY A 157 37.07 -2.91 21.99
CA GLY A 157 37.05 -1.44 22.01
C GLY A 157 35.69 -0.85 21.61
N GLY A 158 35.64 0.47 21.45
CA GLY A 158 34.44 1.22 21.05
C GLY A 158 34.26 1.29 19.53
N GLY A 159 33.09 1.78 19.08
CA GLY A 159 32.86 2.12 17.67
C GLY A 159 33.68 3.33 17.21
N ASN A 160 33.74 3.58 15.91
CA ASN A 160 34.30 4.83 15.39
C ASN A 160 33.39 5.97 15.83
N ILE A 161 33.92 7.03 16.46
CA ILE A 161 33.13 8.19 16.87
C ILE A 161 33.43 9.38 15.95
N ASP A 162 32.37 9.95 15.40
CA ASP A 162 32.36 11.11 14.53
C ASP A 162 32.40 12.40 15.35
N HIS A 163 31.33 12.66 16.11
CA HIS A 163 31.21 13.84 16.96
C HIS A 163 30.29 13.60 18.16
N LEU A 164 30.40 14.50 19.13
CA LEU A 164 29.45 14.68 20.23
C LEU A 164 28.60 15.94 19.96
N LEU A 165 27.30 15.76 19.75
CA LEU A 165 26.31 16.83 19.78
C LEU A 165 25.78 17.00 21.21
N VAL A 166 25.81 18.22 21.75
CA VAL A 166 25.19 18.58 23.02
C VAL A 166 24.00 19.49 22.75
N THR A 167 22.79 19.02 23.06
CA THR A 167 21.54 19.71 22.70
C THR A 167 20.51 19.69 23.85
N GLU A 168 19.61 20.67 23.89
CA GLU A 168 18.49 20.73 24.84
C GLU A 168 17.31 19.83 24.44
N GLN A 169 17.18 19.53 23.15
CA GLN A 169 16.15 18.67 22.56
C GLN A 169 16.80 17.78 21.51
N LEU A 170 16.39 16.52 21.43
CA LEU A 170 16.68 15.70 20.25
C LEU A 170 15.92 16.31 19.07
N GLU A 171 16.55 16.36 17.91
CA GLU A 171 15.86 16.61 16.65
C GLU A 171 14.87 15.45 16.45
N LYS A 172 13.55 15.74 16.43
CA LYS A 172 12.64 14.90 15.65
C LYS A 172 13.07 15.05 14.18
N GLU A 173 12.89 14.00 13.39
CA GLU A 173 13.00 14.15 11.94
C GLU A 173 11.94 15.14 11.46
N GLU A 174 12.26 15.94 10.45
CA GLU A 174 11.29 16.86 9.83
C GLU A 174 10.31 16.03 8.99
N VAL A 175 9.34 15.40 9.67
CA VAL A 175 8.12 14.86 9.03
C VAL A 175 7.53 16.00 8.20
N GLN A 176 7.43 15.77 6.90
CA GLN A 176 6.92 16.79 5.99
C GLN A 176 5.44 17.00 6.27
N ALA A 177 5.08 18.19 6.76
CA ALA A 177 3.72 18.53 7.15
C ALA A 177 2.70 18.15 6.05
N LEU A 178 1.59 17.55 6.47
CA LEU A 178 0.64 16.91 5.57
C LEU A 178 -0.18 17.98 4.82
N GLU A 179 0.11 18.18 3.54
CA GLU A 179 -0.62 19.17 2.71
C GLU A 179 -1.87 18.56 2.05
N LEU A 180 -2.92 19.39 1.90
CA LEU A 180 -4.10 19.05 1.09
C LEU A 180 -3.75 19.05 -0.40
N LEU A 181 -3.85 17.87 -1.03
CA LEU A 181 -3.66 17.66 -2.45
C LEU A 181 -5.01 17.70 -3.22
N PRO A 182 -4.97 17.91 -4.55
CA PRO A 182 -6.07 17.56 -5.44
C PRO A 182 -6.56 16.12 -5.22
N LEU A 183 -7.89 15.90 -5.28
CA LEU A 183 -8.48 14.59 -4.99
C LEU A 183 -7.91 13.44 -5.84
N ASN A 184 -7.58 13.71 -7.10
CA ASN A 184 -6.99 12.73 -8.02
C ASN A 184 -5.61 12.21 -7.59
N ASP A 185 -4.87 12.97 -6.77
CA ASP A 185 -3.52 12.61 -6.34
C ASP A 185 -3.55 11.65 -5.13
N VAL A 186 -4.75 11.44 -4.55
CA VAL A 186 -5.04 10.71 -3.30
C VAL A 186 -6.07 9.58 -3.51
N VAL A 187 -7.01 9.76 -4.43
CA VAL A 187 -8.11 8.85 -4.73
C VAL A 187 -8.22 8.67 -6.25
N ASP A 188 -7.97 7.45 -6.75
CA ASP A 188 -7.97 7.18 -8.19
C ASP A 188 -9.37 7.30 -8.82
N GLY A 189 -9.43 7.43 -10.15
CA GLY A 189 -10.67 7.66 -10.90
C GLY A 189 -11.69 6.53 -10.83
N VAL A 190 -11.25 5.27 -10.65
CA VAL A 190 -12.14 4.12 -10.46
C VAL A 190 -12.76 4.19 -9.08
N LEU A 191 -11.94 4.42 -8.05
CA LEU A 191 -12.41 4.59 -6.68
C LEU A 191 -13.31 5.81 -6.53
N GLN A 192 -12.97 6.96 -7.13
CA GLN A 192 -13.85 8.14 -7.16
C GLN A 192 -15.20 7.84 -7.81
N LYS A 193 -15.24 7.00 -8.85
CA LYS A 193 -16.50 6.57 -9.49
C LYS A 193 -17.34 5.68 -8.57
N GLN A 194 -16.71 4.74 -7.87
CA GLN A 194 -17.35 3.87 -6.87
C GLN A 194 -17.88 4.70 -5.67
N LEU A 195 -17.10 5.68 -5.20
CA LEU A 195 -17.50 6.63 -4.16
C LEU A 195 -18.68 7.53 -4.60
N ARG A 196 -18.74 7.94 -5.86
CA ARG A 196 -19.87 8.70 -6.44
C ARG A 196 -21.15 7.88 -6.55
N GLN A 197 -21.04 6.63 -7.02
CA GLN A 197 -22.18 5.70 -7.10
C GLN A 197 -22.82 5.47 -5.73
N ASN A 198 -22.00 5.32 -4.68
CA ASN A 198 -22.47 5.17 -3.30
C ASN A 198 -22.94 6.51 -2.67
N GLY A 199 -22.42 7.64 -3.15
CA GLY A 199 -22.76 8.98 -2.66
C GLY A 199 -21.82 9.56 -1.59
N LEU A 200 -20.70 8.88 -1.31
CA LEU A 200 -19.63 9.37 -0.43
C LEU A 200 -18.77 10.47 -1.12
N LEU A 201 -18.90 10.61 -2.44
CA LEU A 201 -18.35 11.71 -3.23
C LEU A 201 -19.43 12.29 -4.15
N ALA A 202 -19.45 13.61 -4.34
CA ALA A 202 -20.35 14.29 -5.25
C ALA A 202 -19.75 14.49 -6.66
N ASP A 203 -20.62 14.75 -7.64
CA ASP A 203 -20.25 15.31 -8.94
C ASP A 203 -20.04 16.84 -8.84
N GLU A 204 -19.19 17.40 -9.71
CA GLU A 204 -18.93 18.85 -9.79
C GLU A 204 -20.18 19.71 -10.12
N GLN A 205 -21.29 19.08 -10.52
CA GLN A 205 -22.56 19.70 -10.86
C GLN A 205 -23.72 19.07 -10.08
N SER A 206 -23.62 19.12 -8.75
CA SER A 206 -24.61 18.57 -7.81
C SER A 206 -26.03 19.18 -7.94
N ASN A 207 -26.99 18.56 -7.23
CA ASN A 207 -28.45 18.74 -7.26
C ASN A 207 -29.02 20.16 -6.97
N ALA A 208 -28.21 21.23 -7.06
CA ALA A 208 -28.57 22.61 -6.74
C ALA A 208 -29.80 23.17 -7.50
N GLY A 209 -30.24 22.49 -8.58
CA GLY A 209 -31.43 22.84 -9.37
C GLY A 209 -32.68 21.97 -9.11
N ASP A 210 -32.58 20.87 -8.37
CA ASP A 210 -33.64 19.87 -8.21
C ASP A 210 -34.39 20.02 -6.87
N GLU A 211 -35.64 19.51 -6.81
CA GLU A 211 -36.51 19.65 -5.63
C GLU A 211 -36.07 18.71 -4.50
N VAL A 212 -35.86 19.25 -3.29
CA VAL A 212 -35.23 18.55 -2.16
C VAL A 212 -35.98 17.29 -1.66
N THR A 213 -35.25 16.18 -1.52
CA THR A 213 -35.73 14.89 -0.98
C THR A 213 -35.72 14.82 0.55
N LEU A 214 -36.28 13.76 1.14
CA LEU A 214 -36.24 13.53 2.58
C LEU A 214 -34.81 13.31 3.09
N HIS A 215 -34.01 12.44 2.45
CA HIS A 215 -32.60 12.21 2.80
C HIS A 215 -31.80 13.52 2.83
N GLU A 216 -31.86 14.29 1.74
CA GLU A 216 -31.19 15.59 1.63
C GLU A 216 -31.62 16.55 2.75
N PHE A 217 -32.93 16.68 2.97
CA PHE A 217 -33.46 17.56 4.00
C PHE A 217 -33.00 17.16 5.42
N LEU A 218 -32.95 15.86 5.72
CA LEU A 218 -32.48 15.34 7.00
C LEU A 218 -30.98 15.56 7.21
N ALA A 219 -30.17 15.43 6.16
CA ALA A 219 -28.75 15.75 6.22
C ALA A 219 -28.51 17.23 6.54
N LEU A 220 -29.30 18.17 5.96
CA LEU A 220 -29.26 19.59 6.34
C LEU A 220 -29.64 19.81 7.81
N VAL A 221 -30.65 19.09 8.31
CA VAL A 221 -31.09 19.21 9.71
C VAL A 221 -29.98 18.69 10.66
N GLN A 222 -29.39 17.53 10.37
CA GLN A 222 -28.27 16.96 11.14
C GLN A 222 -27.02 17.85 11.11
N GLN A 223 -26.67 18.42 9.95
CA GLN A 223 -25.58 19.38 9.83
C GLN A 223 -25.83 20.62 10.70
N MET A 224 -27.03 21.18 10.66
CA MET A 224 -27.34 22.46 11.32
C MET A 224 -27.60 22.35 12.83
N PHE A 225 -28.28 21.30 13.28
CA PHE A 225 -28.71 21.12 14.67
C PHE A 225 -27.85 20.13 15.47
N GLY A 226 -27.00 19.34 14.79
CA GLY A 226 -26.06 18.40 15.40
C GLY A 226 -26.52 16.96 15.37
N VAL A 227 -25.63 16.09 15.86
CA VAL A 227 -25.81 14.64 15.97
C VAL A 227 -25.25 14.23 17.34
N ASP A 228 -25.99 13.40 18.08
CA ASP A 228 -25.61 12.98 19.44
C ASP A 228 -24.39 12.03 19.40
N ASN A 229 -23.41 12.29 20.27
CA ASN A 229 -22.18 11.53 20.32
C ASN A 229 -22.31 10.18 21.05
N GLU A 230 -23.20 10.05 22.05
CA GLU A 230 -23.39 8.76 22.74
C GLU A 230 -24.07 7.76 21.78
N LEU A 231 -25.02 8.22 20.98
CA LEU A 231 -25.63 7.42 19.90
C LEU A 231 -24.59 6.95 18.87
N LEU A 232 -23.76 7.87 18.35
CA LEU A 232 -22.68 7.55 17.40
C LEU A 232 -21.59 6.61 17.95
N ILE A 233 -21.44 6.50 19.28
CA ILE A 233 -20.57 5.50 19.91
C ILE A 233 -21.31 4.15 19.99
N SER A 234 -22.59 4.16 20.37
CA SER A 234 -23.38 2.95 20.58
C SER A 234 -23.78 2.21 19.30
N SER A 235 -23.77 2.88 18.14
CA SER A 235 -24.26 2.33 16.87
C SER A 235 -23.27 1.44 16.12
N GLY A 236 -22.05 1.23 16.65
CA GLY A 236 -21.10 0.18 16.21
C GLY A 236 -20.56 0.25 14.77
N GLY A 237 -20.95 1.26 14.00
CA GLY A 237 -20.94 1.20 12.53
C GLY A 237 -22.29 0.69 12.04
N LEU A 238 -23.13 1.60 11.53
CA LEU A 238 -24.43 1.24 10.97
C LEU A 238 -24.26 0.29 9.79
N GLU A 239 -24.96 -0.85 9.80
CA GLU A 239 -24.97 -1.82 8.70
C GLU A 239 -25.33 -1.15 7.37
N VAL A 240 -24.61 -1.52 6.33
CA VAL A 240 -24.83 -1.04 4.97
C VAL A 240 -25.75 -2.01 4.24
N ASP A 241 -26.80 -1.47 3.62
CA ASP A 241 -27.64 -2.17 2.64
C ASP A 241 -27.18 -1.77 1.23
N ASP A 242 -27.01 -2.76 0.36
CA ASP A 242 -26.31 -2.64 -0.94
C ASP A 242 -26.92 -1.58 -1.87
N GLU A 243 -28.22 -1.27 -1.73
CA GLU A 243 -28.92 -0.37 -2.66
C GLU A 243 -28.77 1.14 -2.35
N ASN A 244 -28.50 1.57 -1.10
CA ASN A 244 -28.38 3.00 -0.75
C ASN A 244 -27.65 3.30 0.59
N PRO A 245 -26.34 3.00 0.73
CA PRO A 245 -25.64 3.03 2.02
C PRO A 245 -25.77 4.35 2.78
N TRP A 246 -25.53 5.47 2.10
CA TRP A 246 -25.46 6.80 2.70
C TRP A 246 -26.82 7.46 2.91
N GLY A 247 -27.88 6.95 2.29
CA GLY A 247 -29.26 7.35 2.60
C GLY A 247 -29.71 6.78 3.94
N ASN A 248 -29.51 5.47 4.12
CA ASN A 248 -29.92 4.74 5.32
C ASN A 248 -29.26 5.29 6.58
N ILE A 249 -27.97 5.67 6.52
CA ILE A 249 -27.27 6.34 7.64
C ILE A 249 -27.97 7.63 8.06
N VAL A 250 -28.43 8.45 7.11
CA VAL A 250 -29.15 9.71 7.40
C VAL A 250 -30.53 9.43 7.98
N GLU A 251 -31.23 8.39 7.53
CA GLU A 251 -32.50 7.97 8.12
C GLU A 251 -32.35 7.44 9.56
N GLU A 252 -31.44 6.48 9.82
CA GLU A 252 -31.31 5.86 11.15
C GLU A 252 -30.88 6.89 12.21
N LEU A 253 -29.94 7.78 11.89
CA LEU A 253 -29.60 8.90 12.77
C LEU A 253 -30.80 9.83 13.04
N ALA A 254 -31.70 10.03 12.06
CA ALA A 254 -32.92 10.83 12.23
C ALA A 254 -34.03 10.10 13.02
N LYS A 255 -34.08 8.76 12.97
CA LYS A 255 -35.01 7.91 13.74
C LYS A 255 -34.61 7.88 15.21
N GLU A 256 -33.36 7.56 15.51
CA GLU A 256 -32.80 7.51 16.87
C GLU A 256 -32.84 8.88 17.58
N GLN A 257 -32.59 9.97 16.84
CA GLN A 257 -32.65 11.33 17.40
C GLN A 257 -34.05 11.94 17.41
N HIS A 258 -35.07 11.18 16.99
CA HIS A 258 -36.46 11.61 16.88
C HIS A 258 -36.64 12.95 16.11
N ILE A 259 -35.83 13.15 15.07
CA ILE A 259 -35.85 14.36 14.21
C ILE A 259 -37.15 14.44 13.40
N VAL A 260 -37.75 13.28 13.10
CA VAL A 260 -38.99 13.12 12.33
C VAL A 260 -40.04 12.40 13.18
N PRO A 261 -41.26 12.94 13.31
CA PRO A 261 -42.33 12.27 14.04
C PRO A 261 -42.72 10.91 13.44
N ASP A 262 -42.96 9.89 14.29
CA ASP A 262 -43.36 8.52 13.92
C ASP A 262 -44.39 8.44 12.79
N TYR A 263 -45.44 9.28 12.86
CA TYR A 263 -46.55 9.26 11.90
C TYR A 263 -46.18 9.75 10.49
N LEU A 264 -45.02 10.41 10.34
CA LEU A 264 -44.51 10.91 9.07
C LEU A 264 -43.58 9.89 8.41
N TRP A 265 -42.88 9.06 9.19
CA TRP A 265 -42.19 7.86 8.69
C TRP A 265 -43.17 6.82 8.11
N GLU A 266 -44.40 6.73 8.63
CA GLU A 266 -45.45 5.88 8.02
C GLU A 266 -45.95 6.39 6.65
N GLU A 267 -45.59 7.61 6.23
CA GLU A 267 -46.10 8.26 5.01
C GLU A 267 -45.03 8.60 3.95
N LEU A 268 -43.73 8.38 4.19
CA LEU A 268 -42.60 8.80 3.34
C LEU A 268 -41.45 7.79 3.25
N ASN A 269 -40.68 7.87 2.17
CA ASN A 269 -39.40 7.17 1.94
C ASN A 269 -38.27 8.20 1.72
N GLY A 270 -37.01 7.81 1.89
CA GLY A 270 -35.86 8.72 1.78
C GLY A 270 -35.75 9.59 0.52
N ASP A 271 -36.11 9.06 -0.65
CA ASP A 271 -36.03 9.80 -1.93
C ASP A 271 -37.32 10.57 -2.29
N ASP A 272 -38.33 10.60 -1.41
CA ASP A 272 -39.56 11.38 -1.63
C ASP A 272 -39.30 12.89 -1.51
N VAL A 273 -39.64 13.65 -2.55
CA VAL A 273 -39.54 15.12 -2.58
C VAL A 273 -40.46 15.77 -1.53
N LEU A 274 -39.90 16.59 -0.65
CA LEU A 274 -40.65 17.20 0.44
C LEU A 274 -41.43 18.45 0.02
N ASN A 275 -42.65 18.57 0.51
CA ASN A 275 -43.41 19.81 0.48
C ASN A 275 -43.18 20.66 1.74
N LYS A 276 -43.51 21.95 1.68
CA LYS A 276 -43.25 22.90 2.78
C LYS A 276 -43.95 22.56 4.09
N GLN A 277 -45.03 21.78 4.08
CA GLN A 277 -45.68 21.34 5.31
C GLN A 277 -44.89 20.23 5.99
N GLN A 278 -44.25 19.32 5.24
CA GLN A 278 -43.41 18.26 5.79
C GLN A 278 -42.10 18.85 6.34
N MET A 279 -41.39 19.66 5.55
CA MET A 279 -40.19 20.39 5.99
C MET A 279 -40.43 21.21 7.27
N ALA A 280 -41.60 21.88 7.36
CA ALA A 280 -41.96 22.69 8.53
C ALA A 280 -42.52 21.89 9.72
N VAL A 281 -42.86 20.61 9.55
CA VAL A 281 -43.15 19.70 10.64
C VAL A 281 -41.85 19.21 11.26
N ILE A 282 -40.90 18.74 10.44
CA ILE A 282 -39.59 18.23 10.89
C ILE A 282 -38.82 19.34 11.64
N LEU A 283 -38.66 20.52 11.04
CA LEU A 283 -38.08 21.69 11.74
C LEU A 283 -38.96 22.23 12.88
N GLY A 284 -40.22 21.80 12.96
CA GLY A 284 -41.13 22.10 14.06
C GLY A 284 -40.85 21.26 15.31
N ASP A 285 -40.51 19.97 15.13
CA ASP A 285 -40.14 19.05 16.21
C ASP A 285 -38.75 19.39 16.76
N VAL A 286 -37.74 19.47 15.89
CA VAL A 286 -36.32 19.77 16.22
C VAL A 286 -36.10 21.09 16.98
N LEU A 287 -37.11 21.97 17.02
CA LEU A 287 -37.08 23.27 17.69
C LEU A 287 -38.02 23.36 18.92
N ASP A 288 -38.59 22.25 19.42
CA ASP A 288 -39.58 22.19 20.51
C ASP A 288 -40.86 23.05 20.24
N LEU A 289 -41.33 23.06 18.98
CA LEU A 289 -42.44 23.91 18.53
C LEU A 289 -43.76 23.16 18.40
N ILE A 290 -43.69 21.84 18.19
CA ILE A 290 -44.85 20.96 18.07
C ILE A 290 -45.03 20.19 19.39
N PRO A 291 -45.98 20.59 20.26
CA PRO A 291 -46.22 19.85 21.49
C PRO A 291 -47.00 18.56 21.20
N GLU A 292 -46.51 17.42 21.72
CA GLU A 292 -47.18 16.10 21.72
C GLU A 292 -48.70 16.18 21.98
N ASN A 293 -49.11 17.11 22.84
CA ASN A 293 -50.51 17.43 23.13
C ASN A 293 -50.84 18.92 22.92
N LYS A 294 -51.04 19.28 21.65
CA LYS A 294 -51.86 20.41 21.12
C LYS A 294 -51.95 21.72 21.93
N GLU A 295 -51.43 22.79 21.29
CA GLU A 295 -51.63 24.21 21.61
C GLU A 295 -50.92 24.80 22.84
N ASP A 296 -49.61 24.54 23.03
CA ASP A 296 -48.79 25.58 23.67
C ASP A 296 -48.52 26.71 22.67
N LYS A 297 -49.24 27.82 22.85
CA LYS A 297 -49.14 29.01 21.99
C LYS A 297 -47.94 29.92 22.34
N SER A 298 -47.11 29.55 23.31
CA SER A 298 -45.93 30.31 23.70
C SER A 298 -44.73 30.07 22.78
N SER A 299 -44.48 28.85 22.30
CA SER A 299 -43.37 28.55 21.36
C SER A 299 -43.52 29.33 20.06
N PHE A 300 -44.66 29.20 19.36
CA PHE A 300 -44.99 30.02 18.19
C PHE A 300 -44.92 31.54 18.46
N GLY A 301 -45.25 31.97 19.67
CA GLY A 301 -45.13 33.37 20.10
C GLY A 301 -43.68 33.86 20.19
N LYS A 302 -42.75 33.02 20.66
CA LYS A 302 -41.30 33.32 20.68
C LYS A 302 -40.78 33.48 19.25
N LEU A 303 -40.99 32.47 18.39
CA LEU A 303 -40.57 32.49 16.98
C LEU A 303 -41.06 33.72 16.22
N ALA A 304 -42.32 34.09 16.43
CA ALA A 304 -42.94 35.26 15.82
C ALA A 304 -42.32 36.57 16.32
N SER A 305 -41.86 36.62 17.57
CA SER A 305 -41.10 37.76 18.11
C SER A 305 -39.64 37.78 17.63
N GLN A 306 -39.06 36.64 17.24
CA GLN A 306 -37.73 36.48 16.64
C GLN A 306 -37.73 36.67 15.11
N GLY A 307 -38.89 36.75 14.46
CA GLY A 307 -38.98 36.89 12.99
C GLY A 307 -38.66 35.61 12.21
N ILE A 308 -38.88 34.44 12.83
CA ILE A 308 -38.69 33.12 12.22
C ILE A 308 -39.97 32.68 11.48
N MET A 309 -41.13 32.86 12.13
CA MET A 309 -42.44 32.54 11.56
C MET A 309 -43.35 33.76 11.58
N ASN A 310 -44.12 34.01 10.52
CA ASN A 310 -45.16 35.04 10.52
C ASN A 310 -46.54 34.40 10.78
N PRO A 311 -47.13 34.53 12.00
CA PRO A 311 -48.44 33.95 12.34
C PRO A 311 -49.63 34.67 11.67
N GLN A 312 -49.39 35.52 10.68
CA GLN A 312 -50.40 36.20 9.85
C GLN A 312 -50.21 35.96 8.34
N SER A 313 -49.44 34.94 7.93
CA SER A 313 -49.32 34.51 6.53
C SER A 313 -49.18 33.00 6.40
N ASP A 314 -49.61 32.43 5.26
CA ASP A 314 -49.57 31.00 4.93
C ASP A 314 -48.16 30.46 4.55
N ALA A 315 -47.12 31.11 5.09
CA ALA A 315 -45.70 30.81 4.89
C ALA A 315 -45.13 30.19 6.18
N TYR A 316 -44.76 28.92 6.10
CA TYR A 316 -44.26 28.13 7.23
C TYR A 316 -42.74 28.33 7.31
N LEU A 317 -42.23 29.02 8.34
CA LEU A 317 -40.80 29.31 8.56
C LEU A 317 -40.04 30.04 7.41
N GLY A 318 -40.73 30.39 6.31
CA GLY A 318 -40.13 30.89 5.07
C GLY A 318 -39.95 29.83 3.97
N LEU A 319 -40.43 28.60 4.18
CA LEU A 319 -40.40 27.49 3.23
C LEU A 319 -41.53 27.61 2.19
N GLU A 320 -41.24 27.21 0.95
CA GLU A 320 -42.15 27.10 -0.20
C GLU A 320 -42.10 25.68 -0.80
N ASN A 321 -42.95 25.38 -1.78
CA ASN A 321 -42.97 24.06 -2.44
C ASN A 321 -42.09 24.09 -3.68
N GLY A 322 -41.33 23.03 -3.94
CA GLY A 322 -40.40 22.99 -5.07
C GLY A 322 -39.23 23.95 -4.91
N MET A 323 -38.76 24.12 -3.67
CA MET A 323 -37.49 24.78 -3.39
C MET A 323 -36.36 23.84 -3.80
N SER A 324 -35.29 24.37 -4.38
CA SER A 324 -34.12 23.54 -4.66
C SER A 324 -33.31 23.24 -3.41
N TRP A 325 -32.35 22.31 -3.53
CA TRP A 325 -31.35 22.02 -2.50
C TRP A 325 -30.74 23.28 -1.87
N GLU A 326 -30.15 24.17 -2.68
CA GLU A 326 -29.47 25.38 -2.18
C GLU A 326 -30.45 26.39 -1.56
N GLU A 327 -31.63 26.59 -2.14
CA GLU A 327 -32.66 27.45 -1.54
C GLU A 327 -33.11 26.92 -0.17
N THR A 328 -33.11 25.59 0.00
CA THR A 328 -33.46 24.91 1.23
C THR A 328 -32.34 25.00 2.26
N LYS A 329 -31.08 24.80 1.86
CA LYS A 329 -29.88 25.00 2.70
C LYS A 329 -29.84 26.40 3.30
N ASP A 330 -29.98 27.43 2.47
CA ASP A 330 -30.08 28.84 2.90
C ASP A 330 -31.24 29.08 3.89
N ARG A 331 -32.39 28.43 3.64
CA ARG A 331 -33.60 28.56 4.46
C ARG A 331 -33.45 27.90 5.84
N VAL A 332 -32.94 26.67 5.91
CA VAL A 332 -32.68 25.97 7.19
C VAL A 332 -31.64 26.77 8.00
N ARG A 333 -30.58 27.25 7.34
CA ARG A 333 -29.54 28.09 7.96
C ARG A 333 -30.10 29.38 8.57
N GLU A 334 -30.96 30.11 7.84
CA GLU A 334 -31.62 31.31 8.38
C GLU A 334 -32.56 31.00 9.57
N ILE A 335 -33.21 29.83 9.56
CA ILE A 335 -34.10 29.38 10.65
C ILE A 335 -33.28 29.07 11.91
N ALA A 336 -32.25 28.23 11.80
CA ALA A 336 -31.41 27.82 12.92
C ALA A 336 -30.72 29.03 13.58
N ALA A 337 -30.08 29.90 12.77
CA ALA A 337 -29.37 31.08 13.25
C ALA A 337 -30.25 32.09 14.00
N LYS A 338 -31.54 32.22 13.62
CA LYS A 338 -32.51 33.04 14.36
C LYS A 338 -33.06 32.34 15.61
N SER A 339 -33.18 31.01 15.58
CA SER A 339 -33.69 30.23 16.71
C SER A 339 -32.74 30.28 17.90
N GLY A 340 -31.43 30.29 17.64
CA GLY A 340 -30.38 30.12 18.63
C GLY A 340 -30.05 28.66 18.95
N ASN A 341 -30.73 27.71 18.30
CA ASN A 341 -30.40 26.28 18.33
C ASN A 341 -29.53 25.96 17.10
N ILE A 342 -28.22 25.90 17.30
CA ILE A 342 -27.21 25.45 16.33
C ILE A 342 -26.23 24.60 17.14
N ALA A 343 -25.80 23.45 16.61
CA ALA A 343 -24.74 22.67 17.24
C ALA A 343 -23.44 23.48 17.30
N PRO A 344 -22.78 23.61 18.47
CA PRO A 344 -21.59 24.46 18.59
C PRO A 344 -20.35 23.89 17.91
N ASN A 345 -20.32 22.58 17.66
CA ASN A 345 -19.12 21.84 17.26
C ASN A 345 -19.37 20.98 16.02
N VAL A 346 -18.30 20.68 15.30
CA VAL A 346 -18.22 19.64 14.27
C VAL A 346 -17.93 18.29 14.93
N GLN A 347 -18.46 17.22 14.35
CA GLN A 347 -18.29 15.82 14.77
C GLN A 347 -17.87 14.95 13.59
N ILE A 348 -17.06 13.93 13.85
CA ILE A 348 -16.85 12.81 12.92
C ILE A 348 -18.09 11.91 12.97
N LEU A 349 -18.79 11.79 11.84
CA LEU A 349 -19.98 10.95 11.69
C LEU A 349 -19.60 9.48 11.47
N ARG A 350 -18.64 9.24 10.58
CA ARG A 350 -18.18 7.91 10.16
C ARG A 350 -16.75 8.01 9.66
N ALA A 351 -15.96 6.95 9.86
CA ALA A 351 -14.60 6.83 9.37
C ALA A 351 -14.42 5.41 8.82
N GLU A 352 -13.88 5.28 7.62
CA GLU A 352 -13.86 4.03 6.87
C GLU A 352 -12.59 3.87 6.05
N LYS A 353 -12.13 2.62 5.88
CA LYS A 353 -11.23 2.22 4.81
C LYS A 353 -12.09 1.90 3.59
N VAL A 354 -11.92 2.67 2.52
CA VAL A 354 -12.75 2.61 1.29
C VAL A 354 -12.03 1.95 0.11
N ALA A 355 -10.72 1.82 0.21
CA ALA A 355 -9.85 0.92 -0.54
C ALA A 355 -8.63 0.60 0.34
N GLU A 356 -7.80 -0.35 -0.08
CA GLU A 356 -6.72 -0.94 0.72
C GLU A 356 -5.85 0.06 1.50
N HIS A 357 -5.45 1.17 0.86
CA HIS A 357 -4.64 2.23 1.49
C HIS A 357 -5.37 3.58 1.60
N VAL A 358 -6.69 3.63 1.35
CA VAL A 358 -7.46 4.90 1.33
C VAL A 358 -8.50 4.91 2.44
N LEU A 359 -8.36 5.84 3.37
CA LEU A 359 -9.37 6.18 4.37
C LEU A 359 -10.28 7.31 3.87
N ALA A 360 -11.54 7.30 4.30
CA ALA A 360 -12.50 8.38 4.17
C ALA A 360 -13.10 8.71 5.56
N VAL A 361 -13.06 10.00 5.94
CA VAL A 361 -13.57 10.49 7.23
C VAL A 361 -14.66 11.54 6.98
N THR A 362 -15.91 11.15 7.22
CA THR A 362 -17.10 11.98 6.93
C THR A 362 -17.47 12.84 8.14
N LEU A 363 -17.58 14.15 7.92
CA LEU A 363 -17.85 15.15 8.95
C LEU A 363 -19.31 15.65 8.90
N ASN A 364 -19.84 16.17 10.01
CA ASN A 364 -21.18 16.81 10.02
C ASN A 364 -21.17 18.31 9.63
N GLY A 365 -20.16 18.77 8.88
CA GLY A 365 -19.98 20.16 8.47
C GLY A 365 -19.40 20.30 7.07
N SER A 366 -19.43 21.51 6.52
CA SER A 366 -18.88 21.85 5.21
C SER A 366 -17.69 22.80 5.38
N PHE A 367 -16.49 22.39 4.98
CA PHE A 367 -15.27 23.19 5.04
C PHE A 367 -14.90 23.73 3.65
N GLU A 368 -14.42 24.98 3.57
CA GLU A 368 -13.72 25.50 2.37
C GLU A 368 -12.22 25.16 2.41
N ASP A 369 -11.68 25.02 3.62
CA ASP A 369 -10.28 24.73 3.96
C ASP A 369 -10.24 24.10 5.36
N VAL A 370 -9.28 23.23 5.64
CA VAL A 370 -9.25 22.40 6.85
C VAL A 370 -7.81 21.95 7.14
N ASN A 371 -7.36 22.13 8.38
CA ASN A 371 -6.10 21.57 8.83
C ASN A 371 -6.26 20.06 8.99
N VAL A 372 -5.62 19.29 8.11
CA VAL A 372 -5.66 17.83 8.13
C VAL A 372 -4.98 17.22 9.36
N GLU A 373 -4.13 18.00 10.04
CA GLU A 373 -3.47 17.65 11.31
C GLU A 373 -4.39 17.86 12.54
N ASP A 374 -5.59 18.47 12.40
CA ASP A 374 -6.60 18.45 13.48
C ASP A 374 -7.03 17.01 13.82
N LEU A 375 -6.89 16.08 12.87
CA LEU A 375 -7.16 14.66 13.03
C LEU A 375 -5.86 13.85 12.93
N GLN A 376 -5.74 12.80 13.75
CA GLN A 376 -4.68 11.81 13.64
C GLN A 376 -5.28 10.39 13.62
N VAL A 377 -4.59 9.46 12.99
CA VAL A 377 -5.00 8.05 12.89
C VAL A 377 -4.05 7.20 13.72
N PHE A 378 -4.60 6.22 14.44
CA PHE A 378 -3.91 5.36 15.40
C PHE A 378 -4.34 3.91 15.19
N ASN A 379 -3.42 2.96 15.37
CA ASN A 379 -3.76 1.54 15.54
C ASN A 379 -4.16 1.32 17.01
N GLY A 380 -5.05 0.37 17.29
CA GLY A 380 -5.52 0.07 18.65
C GLY A 380 -4.41 -0.35 19.63
N GLN A 381 -3.26 -0.82 19.13
CA GLN A 381 -2.09 -1.17 19.94
C GLN A 381 -1.13 0.01 20.24
N ASP A 382 -1.13 1.05 19.40
CA ASP A 382 -0.02 2.02 19.32
C ASP A 382 -0.35 3.35 20.02
N GLU A 383 0.65 3.93 20.71
CA GLU A 383 0.53 5.25 21.37
C GLU A 383 0.91 6.44 20.46
N GLU A 384 1.70 6.20 19.41
CA GLU A 384 2.07 7.21 18.42
C GLU A 384 1.11 7.16 17.21
N PRO A 385 0.82 8.31 16.56
CA PRO A 385 -0.01 8.36 15.37
C PRO A 385 0.72 7.78 14.14
N ILE A 386 -0.06 7.21 13.23
CA ILE A 386 0.41 6.77 11.91
C ILE A 386 0.77 7.96 11.03
N ASP A 387 1.90 7.86 10.34
CA ASP A 387 2.40 8.83 9.36
C ASP A 387 1.63 8.73 8.02
N LEU A 388 0.47 9.41 7.97
CA LEU A 388 -0.40 9.50 6.79
C LEU A 388 0.30 10.28 5.67
N LYS A 389 0.38 9.69 4.47
CA LYS A 389 1.30 10.17 3.41
C LYS A 389 0.73 11.26 2.50
N LYS A 390 -0.60 11.32 2.35
CA LYS A 390 -1.33 12.31 1.55
C LYS A 390 -2.71 12.55 2.16
N ALA A 391 -3.26 13.76 1.97
CA ALA A 391 -4.65 14.07 2.31
C ALA A 391 -5.34 14.86 1.19
N ALA A 392 -6.65 14.69 1.04
CA ALA A 392 -7.49 15.47 0.12
C ALA A 392 -8.86 15.76 0.74
N LEU A 393 -9.44 16.92 0.38
CA LEU A 393 -10.78 17.32 0.80
C LEU A 393 -11.78 17.05 -0.34
N GLY A 394 -12.73 16.17 -0.10
CA GLY A 394 -13.91 15.95 -0.92
C GLY A 394 -15.21 16.38 -0.23
N THR A 395 -16.32 16.17 -0.94
CA THR A 395 -17.67 16.50 -0.48
C THR A 395 -18.61 15.37 -0.85
N ASP A 396 -19.45 14.91 0.08
CA ASP A 396 -20.45 13.86 -0.17
C ASP A 396 -21.68 14.39 -0.93
N ARG A 397 -22.60 13.50 -1.32
CA ARG A 397 -23.83 13.87 -2.04
C ARG A 397 -24.75 14.84 -1.28
N PHE A 398 -24.53 15.02 0.02
CA PHE A 398 -25.30 15.91 0.90
C PHE A 398 -24.56 17.22 1.22
N GLY A 399 -23.44 17.52 0.54
CA GLY A 399 -22.67 18.74 0.76
C GLY A 399 -21.83 18.75 2.03
N ARG A 400 -21.64 17.60 2.69
CA ARG A 400 -20.79 17.45 3.88
C ARG A 400 -19.37 17.13 3.47
N SER A 401 -18.39 17.61 4.24
CA SER A 401 -16.97 17.36 3.95
C SER A 401 -16.56 15.93 4.26
N VAL A 402 -15.74 15.36 3.38
CA VAL A 402 -15.11 14.05 3.52
C VAL A 402 -13.61 14.24 3.36
N LEU A 403 -12.85 13.89 4.39
CA LEU A 403 -11.39 13.90 4.34
C LEU A 403 -10.92 12.53 3.86
N PHE A 404 -10.22 12.52 2.73
CA PHE A 404 -9.55 11.33 2.22
C PHE A 404 -8.09 11.36 2.66
N TYR A 405 -7.61 10.26 3.23
CA TYR A 405 -6.21 10.11 3.63
C TYR A 405 -5.66 8.84 2.99
N THR A 406 -4.45 8.90 2.43
CA THR A 406 -3.70 7.65 2.20
C THR A 406 -3.01 7.25 3.48
N LEU A 407 -3.26 6.02 3.93
CA LEU A 407 -2.39 5.35 4.89
C LEU A 407 -0.95 5.31 4.33
N PRO A 408 0.08 5.15 5.18
CA PRO A 408 1.26 4.45 4.69
C PRO A 408 0.80 3.10 4.16
N VAL A 409 1.16 2.81 2.93
CA VAL A 409 1.36 1.43 2.50
C VAL A 409 2.31 0.82 3.54
N ASP A 410 1.95 -0.30 4.17
CA ASP A 410 2.82 -0.95 5.17
C ASP A 410 4.18 -1.17 4.50
N GLU A 411 5.30 -0.76 5.11
CA GLU A 411 6.60 -0.79 4.43
C GLU A 411 7.03 -2.22 4.06
N ARG A 412 6.31 -3.22 4.59
CA ARG A 412 6.24 -4.60 4.11
C ARG A 412 5.35 -4.80 2.87
N GLU A 413 5.25 -3.86 1.94
CA GLU A 413 4.68 -4.09 0.57
C GLU A 413 5.76 -4.01 -0.53
N GLY A 414 6.95 -3.54 -0.17
CA GLY A 414 8.11 -3.48 -1.06
C GLY A 414 9.32 -4.15 -0.42
N PHE A 415 10.06 -4.94 -1.19
CA PHE A 415 11.36 -5.43 -0.75
C PHE A 415 12.36 -4.26 -0.67
N SER A 416 12.70 -3.86 0.55
CA SER A 416 13.55 -2.69 0.83
C SER A 416 15.04 -3.00 1.02
N GLY A 417 15.42 -4.28 1.04
CA GLY A 417 16.81 -4.74 1.25
C GLY A 417 17.68 -4.78 -0.01
N ASP A 418 18.88 -5.37 0.11
CA ASP A 418 19.70 -5.72 -1.05
C ASP A 418 19.27 -7.08 -1.63
N LEU A 419 18.86 -7.07 -2.90
CA LEU A 419 18.31 -8.25 -3.56
C LEU A 419 19.38 -9.31 -3.87
N GLU A 420 20.65 -8.94 -4.07
CA GLU A 420 21.72 -9.91 -4.28
C GLU A 420 22.00 -10.70 -2.98
N SER A 421 22.11 -10.00 -1.85
CA SER A 421 22.27 -10.60 -0.52
C SER A 421 21.05 -11.42 -0.08
N ALA A 422 19.82 -10.94 -0.33
CA ALA A 422 18.61 -11.68 0.01
C ALA A 422 18.45 -12.94 -0.86
N VAL A 423 18.82 -12.91 -2.14
CA VAL A 423 18.90 -14.11 -3.00
C VAL A 423 19.93 -15.11 -2.48
N GLU A 424 21.11 -14.67 -2.04
CA GLU A 424 22.10 -15.58 -1.42
C GLU A 424 21.55 -16.20 -0.12
N ARG A 425 20.88 -15.41 0.74
CA ARG A 425 20.27 -15.90 1.97
C ARG A 425 19.11 -16.87 1.71
N ALA A 426 18.25 -16.59 0.73
CA ALA A 426 17.14 -17.46 0.34
C ALA A 426 17.62 -18.79 -0.27
N ASP A 427 18.67 -18.78 -1.11
CA ASP A 427 19.32 -20.00 -1.59
C ASP A 427 19.95 -20.82 -0.44
N ASN A 428 20.49 -20.14 0.58
CA ASN A 428 20.92 -20.81 1.81
C ASN A 428 19.74 -21.44 2.56
N ILE A 429 18.65 -20.70 2.83
CA ILE A 429 17.43 -21.20 3.49
C ILE A 429 16.87 -22.43 2.77
N LEU A 430 16.71 -22.38 1.44
CA LEU A 430 16.27 -23.53 0.63
C LEU A 430 17.20 -24.73 0.79
N SER A 431 18.52 -24.52 0.83
CA SER A 431 19.49 -25.60 1.00
C SER A 431 19.33 -26.33 2.35
N TRP A 432 18.82 -25.64 3.38
CA TRP A 432 18.56 -26.17 4.72
C TRP A 432 17.17 -26.80 4.89
N GLN A 433 16.18 -26.51 4.04
CA GLN A 433 14.82 -27.09 4.13
C GLN A 433 14.83 -28.63 4.20
N MET A 434 14.03 -29.24 5.05
CA MET A 434 13.98 -30.71 5.20
C MET A 434 13.01 -31.37 4.20
N ASP A 435 13.15 -32.68 3.97
CA ASP A 435 12.33 -33.47 3.01
C ASP A 435 10.81 -33.38 3.26
N HIS A 436 10.40 -33.01 4.47
CA HIS A 436 9.01 -32.83 4.89
C HIS A 436 8.54 -31.36 4.88
N GLY A 437 9.37 -30.44 4.37
CA GLY A 437 9.04 -29.02 4.15
C GLY A 437 9.44 -28.05 5.27
N GLY A 438 9.62 -28.51 6.51
CA GLY A 438 9.93 -27.62 7.65
C GLY A 438 11.42 -27.30 7.86
N TRP A 439 11.68 -26.34 8.75
CA TRP A 439 13.01 -25.91 9.19
C TRP A 439 13.25 -26.15 10.69
N SER A 440 14.52 -26.08 11.11
CA SER A 440 14.93 -26.11 12.51
C SER A 440 15.26 -24.71 12.98
N LYS A 441 14.89 -24.37 14.22
CA LYS A 441 15.33 -23.15 14.87
C LYS A 441 16.85 -23.09 15.04
N SER A 442 17.36 -21.87 15.18
CA SER A 442 18.80 -21.58 15.39
C SER A 442 19.70 -22.13 14.28
N THR A 443 19.19 -22.23 13.05
CA THR A 443 19.96 -22.60 11.86
C THR A 443 20.82 -21.42 11.38
N ASP A 444 22.00 -21.73 10.83
CA ASP A 444 22.98 -20.77 10.33
C ASP A 444 22.79 -20.54 8.82
N TYR A 445 22.02 -19.49 8.48
CA TYR A 445 21.73 -19.10 7.10
C TYR A 445 22.80 -18.23 6.43
N SER A 446 23.93 -17.96 7.10
CA SER A 446 25.08 -17.26 6.50
C SER A 446 25.82 -18.07 5.42
N ARG A 447 25.38 -19.31 5.18
CA ARG A 447 26.00 -20.29 4.29
C ARG A 447 25.01 -21.38 3.88
N PRO A 448 25.26 -22.08 2.77
CA PRO A 448 24.46 -23.24 2.40
C PRO A 448 24.82 -24.47 3.25
N TRP A 449 23.88 -25.41 3.32
CA TRP A 449 24.03 -26.70 3.98
C TRP A 449 25.15 -27.55 3.35
N ASP A 450 26.06 -28.09 4.17
CA ASP A 450 27.28 -28.75 3.67
C ASP A 450 27.06 -30.18 3.10
N GLY A 451 25.82 -30.68 3.17
CA GLY A 451 25.43 -32.02 2.72
C GLY A 451 25.87 -33.17 3.63
N LYS A 452 26.29 -32.90 4.87
CA LYS A 452 26.79 -33.89 5.85
C LYS A 452 26.36 -33.61 7.28
N GLU A 453 26.17 -32.35 7.64
CA GLU A 453 25.64 -31.92 8.94
C GLU A 453 24.14 -32.21 9.09
N ASP A 454 23.67 -32.44 10.32
CA ASP A 454 22.26 -32.71 10.61
C ASP A 454 21.44 -31.41 10.53
N LYS A 455 20.37 -31.39 9.72
CA LYS A 455 19.49 -30.21 9.49
C LYS A 455 18.62 -29.80 10.68
N SER A 456 18.73 -30.51 11.80
CA SER A 456 18.02 -30.23 13.05
C SER A 456 18.77 -30.90 14.19
N GLU A 457 18.93 -30.22 15.33
CA GLU A 457 19.43 -30.87 16.56
C GLU A 457 18.48 -31.99 17.04
N TRP A 458 17.21 -31.94 16.63
CA TRP A 458 16.17 -32.84 17.10
C TRP A 458 15.83 -33.86 16.02
N VAL A 459 15.83 -35.14 16.41
CA VAL A 459 15.53 -36.28 15.53
C VAL A 459 14.48 -37.20 16.14
N THR A 460 13.76 -37.93 15.28
CA THR A 460 12.96 -39.11 15.65
C THR A 460 13.87 -40.23 16.18
N ASN A 461 13.25 -41.25 16.79
CA ASN A 461 13.98 -42.44 17.27
C ASN A 461 14.69 -43.22 16.15
N ASP A 462 14.25 -43.07 14.89
CA ASP A 462 14.84 -43.70 13.71
C ASP A 462 15.83 -42.78 12.95
N GLY A 463 16.09 -41.57 13.46
CA GLY A 463 17.12 -40.66 12.94
C GLY A 463 16.65 -39.69 11.86
N VAL A 464 15.35 -39.45 11.71
CA VAL A 464 14.80 -38.43 10.80
C VAL A 464 14.83 -37.07 11.51
N ALA A 465 15.36 -36.03 10.86
CA ALA A 465 15.40 -34.66 11.38
C ALA A 465 14.00 -34.05 11.53
N LEU A 466 13.79 -33.26 12.58
CA LEU A 466 12.51 -32.63 12.90
C LEU A 466 12.49 -31.16 12.50
N GLY A 467 11.47 -30.77 11.73
CA GLY A 467 11.07 -29.38 11.61
C GLY A 467 10.26 -28.95 12.82
N MET A 468 10.16 -27.64 13.04
CA MET A 468 9.46 -27.05 14.20
C MET A 468 8.92 -25.65 13.93
N ILE A 469 8.00 -25.22 14.79
CA ILE A 469 7.48 -23.83 14.92
C ILE A 469 7.88 -23.18 16.25
N ASP A 470 8.89 -23.76 16.90
CA ASP A 470 9.47 -23.33 18.18
C ASP A 470 10.57 -22.29 17.94
N ASN A 471 10.51 -21.12 18.58
CA ASN A 471 11.33 -19.94 18.25
C ASN A 471 11.29 -19.61 16.74
N ASP A 472 10.11 -19.21 16.24
CA ASP A 472 9.90 -18.54 14.95
C ASP A 472 10.20 -19.38 13.67
N ALA A 473 10.83 -20.54 13.84
CA ALA A 473 11.24 -21.45 12.78
C ALA A 473 10.08 -21.93 11.90
N THR A 474 10.40 -22.22 10.64
CA THR A 474 9.49 -22.44 9.52
C THR A 474 8.66 -21.22 9.14
N VAL A 475 8.11 -20.47 10.11
CA VAL A 475 7.33 -19.25 9.83
C VAL A 475 8.22 -18.15 9.28
N GLN A 476 9.34 -17.83 9.95
CA GLN A 476 10.29 -16.83 9.46
C GLN A 476 10.83 -17.19 8.06
N GLU A 477 11.24 -18.44 7.86
CA GLU A 477 11.75 -18.91 6.57
C GLU A 477 10.71 -18.85 5.45
N LEU A 478 9.41 -18.93 5.77
CA LEU A 478 8.34 -18.77 4.78
C LEU A 478 8.16 -17.32 4.33
N TYR A 479 8.25 -16.34 5.23
CA TYR A 479 8.27 -14.92 4.87
C TYR A 479 9.49 -14.60 3.99
N GLU A 480 10.71 -14.90 4.45
CA GLU A 480 11.94 -14.55 3.71
C GLU A 480 12.02 -15.17 2.30
N LEU A 481 11.51 -16.39 2.12
CA LEU A 481 11.43 -17.01 0.80
C LEU A 481 10.37 -16.35 -0.09
N ALA A 482 9.24 -15.93 0.49
CA ALA A 482 8.16 -15.28 -0.25
C ALA A 482 8.55 -13.86 -0.68
N GLU A 483 9.27 -13.10 0.17
CA GLU A 483 9.83 -11.78 -0.19
C GLU A 483 10.73 -11.88 -1.43
N VAL A 484 11.65 -12.84 -1.44
CA VAL A 484 12.55 -13.05 -2.58
C VAL A 484 11.80 -13.63 -3.80
N TYR A 485 10.74 -14.43 -3.61
CA TYR A 485 9.86 -14.81 -4.72
C TYR A 485 9.15 -13.60 -5.33
N ALA A 486 8.61 -12.68 -4.52
CA ALA A 486 7.91 -11.48 -4.99
C ALA A 486 8.77 -10.64 -5.95
N GLN A 487 10.08 -10.54 -5.67
CA GLN A 487 11.03 -9.77 -6.49
C GLN A 487 11.62 -10.53 -7.69
N THR A 488 11.63 -11.87 -7.66
CA THR A 488 12.37 -12.67 -8.66
C THR A 488 11.49 -13.56 -9.55
N GLY A 489 10.30 -13.94 -9.08
CA GLY A 489 9.46 -14.95 -9.70
C GLY A 489 10.09 -16.35 -9.76
N ASP A 490 11.23 -16.60 -9.10
CA ASP A 490 11.97 -17.85 -9.26
C ASP A 490 11.17 -19.04 -8.67
N PRO A 491 10.80 -20.03 -9.50
CA PRO A 491 9.94 -21.14 -9.08
C PRO A 491 10.58 -22.03 -7.98
N ARG A 492 11.90 -21.93 -7.73
CA ARG A 492 12.56 -22.62 -6.61
C ARG A 492 12.05 -22.15 -5.26
N TYR A 493 11.88 -20.84 -5.08
CA TYR A 493 11.36 -20.27 -3.83
C TYR A 493 9.90 -20.67 -3.63
N LYS A 494 9.07 -20.58 -4.70
CA LYS A 494 7.69 -21.08 -4.69
C LYS A 494 7.59 -22.58 -4.35
N GLU A 495 8.45 -23.43 -4.91
CA GLU A 495 8.49 -24.86 -4.54
C GLU A 495 8.88 -25.08 -3.07
N GLY A 496 9.75 -24.23 -2.51
CA GLY A 496 10.11 -24.23 -1.09
C GLY A 496 8.94 -23.79 -0.19
N ILE A 497 8.29 -22.67 -0.53
CA ILE A 497 7.17 -22.09 0.21
C ILE A 497 6.00 -23.06 0.29
N LEU A 498 5.60 -23.65 -0.84
CA LEU A 498 4.49 -24.59 -0.87
C LEU A 498 4.76 -25.87 -0.06
N LYS A 499 6.02 -26.33 0.05
CA LYS A 499 6.40 -27.42 0.96
C LYS A 499 6.37 -27.01 2.43
N GLY A 500 6.77 -25.78 2.76
CA GLY A 500 6.64 -25.26 4.12
C GLY A 500 5.16 -25.13 4.53
N LEU A 501 4.28 -24.80 3.58
CA LEU A 501 2.83 -24.82 3.80
C LEU A 501 2.28 -26.25 3.99
N GLU A 502 2.71 -27.22 3.17
CA GLU A 502 2.40 -28.65 3.38
C GLU A 502 2.88 -29.15 4.76
N PHE A 503 4.04 -28.71 5.23
CA PHE A 503 4.57 -29.01 6.57
C PHE A 503 3.69 -28.45 7.69
N LEU A 504 3.18 -27.23 7.55
CA LEU A 504 2.28 -26.62 8.54
C LEU A 504 0.95 -27.39 8.59
N PHE A 505 0.43 -27.88 7.47
CA PHE A 505 -0.72 -28.78 7.47
C PHE A 505 -0.43 -30.15 8.13
N ASP A 506 0.76 -30.74 7.95
CA ASP A 506 1.18 -31.98 8.63
C ASP A 506 1.44 -31.78 10.17
N LEU A 507 1.66 -30.53 10.60
CA LEU A 507 1.70 -30.13 12.02
C LEU A 507 0.31 -30.02 12.66
N GLN A 508 -0.74 -29.72 11.89
CA GLN A 508 -2.10 -29.62 12.41
C GLN A 508 -2.69 -30.99 12.76
N TYR A 509 -3.52 -31.05 13.80
CA TYR A 509 -4.36 -32.21 14.11
C TYR A 509 -5.74 -32.13 13.43
N GLU A 510 -6.44 -33.26 13.29
CA GLU A 510 -7.84 -33.32 12.84
C GLU A 510 -8.83 -32.55 13.76
N THR A 511 -8.36 -32.10 14.91
CA THR A 511 -9.05 -31.24 15.88
C THR A 511 -8.67 -29.76 15.77
N GLY A 512 -7.71 -29.39 14.90
CA GLY A 512 -7.32 -28.02 14.58
C GLY A 512 -6.06 -27.46 15.28
N GLY A 513 -5.59 -28.07 16.36
CA GLY A 513 -4.40 -27.59 17.08
C GLY A 513 -3.07 -28.01 16.41
N PHE A 514 -2.04 -27.17 16.51
CA PHE A 514 -0.71 -27.39 15.90
C PHE A 514 0.33 -27.93 16.90
N ALA A 515 1.13 -28.90 16.47
CA ALA A 515 2.28 -29.40 17.22
C ALA A 515 3.42 -28.38 17.35
N GLN A 516 4.35 -28.61 18.30
CA GLN A 516 5.64 -27.92 18.27
C GLN A 516 6.55 -28.45 17.14
N VAL A 517 6.50 -29.74 16.83
CA VAL A 517 7.43 -30.41 15.88
C VAL A 517 6.78 -31.48 15.00
N TYR A 518 7.36 -31.68 13.81
CA TYR A 518 7.03 -32.78 12.91
C TYR A 518 8.31 -33.31 12.21
N PRO A 519 8.46 -34.64 11.97
CA PRO A 519 7.59 -35.74 12.42
C PRO A 519 7.46 -35.91 13.94
N ARG A 520 6.33 -36.47 14.39
CA ARG A 520 6.00 -36.65 15.81
C ARG A 520 7.03 -37.55 16.54
N ARG A 521 7.35 -37.22 17.79
CA ARG A 521 8.47 -37.79 18.58
C ARG A 521 8.03 -38.67 19.75
N GLY A 522 6.78 -38.57 20.19
CA GLY A 522 6.21 -39.31 21.32
C GLY A 522 6.45 -38.65 22.69
N ASN A 523 6.51 -37.33 22.76
CA ASN A 523 6.65 -36.57 24.01
C ASN A 523 5.85 -35.24 23.97
N TYR A 524 6.15 -34.27 24.84
CA TYR A 524 5.42 -33.00 24.89
C TYR A 524 5.44 -32.18 23.60
N SER A 525 6.44 -32.34 22.73
CA SER A 525 6.53 -31.57 21.47
C SER A 525 5.49 -32.01 20.42
N ASP A 526 4.80 -33.13 20.68
CA ASP A 526 3.66 -33.58 19.89
C ASP A 526 2.35 -32.87 20.30
N MET A 527 2.31 -32.24 21.48
CA MET A 527 1.11 -31.59 22.05
C MET A 527 0.78 -30.29 21.31
N VAL A 528 -0.45 -29.82 21.44
CA VAL A 528 -0.83 -28.51 20.87
C VAL A 528 -0.14 -27.41 21.67
N THR A 529 0.59 -26.55 20.96
CA THR A 529 1.62 -25.71 21.59
C THR A 529 1.37 -24.22 21.34
N PHE A 530 0.80 -23.54 22.34
CA PHE A 530 0.73 -22.08 22.40
C PHE A 530 2.04 -21.45 22.90
N ASN A 531 2.86 -22.22 23.63
CA ASN A 531 4.14 -21.82 24.21
C ASN A 531 5.06 -21.03 23.27
N ASP A 532 5.55 -19.90 23.79
CA ASP A 532 6.41 -18.95 23.10
C ASP A 532 5.79 -18.54 21.74
N ASN A 533 4.47 -18.31 21.73
CA ASN A 533 3.56 -17.98 20.61
C ASN A 533 3.59 -18.94 19.39
N ALA A 534 4.06 -20.19 19.53
CA ALA A 534 4.27 -21.11 18.42
C ALA A 534 3.05 -21.29 17.49
N MET A 535 1.91 -21.75 18.00
CA MET A 535 0.68 -21.90 17.20
C MET A 535 0.10 -20.56 16.72
N VAL A 536 0.28 -19.46 17.46
CA VAL A 536 -0.28 -18.15 17.10
C VAL A 536 0.41 -17.58 15.85
N ARG A 537 1.74 -17.66 15.76
CA ARG A 537 2.48 -17.21 14.56
C ARG A 537 2.16 -17.98 13.28
N VAL A 538 1.76 -19.25 13.39
CA VAL A 538 1.28 -20.01 12.23
C VAL A 538 -0.05 -19.45 11.74
N LEU A 539 -0.90 -18.97 12.66
CA LEU A 539 -2.18 -18.37 12.32
C LEU A 539 -2.03 -16.93 11.82
N GLU A 540 -1.06 -16.16 12.33
CA GLU A 540 -0.69 -14.83 11.82
C GLU A 540 -0.16 -14.92 10.36
N LEU A 541 0.72 -15.90 10.08
CA LEU A 541 1.16 -16.23 8.71
C LEU A 541 0.00 -16.69 7.82
N PHE A 542 -0.96 -17.42 8.38
CA PHE A 542 -2.12 -17.90 7.63
C PHE A 542 -3.10 -16.77 7.30
N ASP A 543 -3.29 -15.81 8.20
CA ASP A 543 -4.05 -14.58 7.95
C ASP A 543 -3.43 -13.80 6.77
N ASP A 544 -2.11 -13.54 6.81
CA ASP A 544 -1.38 -12.87 5.72
C ASP A 544 -1.55 -13.58 4.36
N ILE A 545 -1.57 -14.92 4.34
CA ILE A 545 -1.82 -15.72 3.13
C ILE A 545 -3.28 -15.63 2.66
N THR A 546 -4.27 -15.59 3.55
CA THR A 546 -5.69 -15.51 3.19
C THR A 546 -6.16 -14.12 2.80
N GLU A 547 -5.58 -13.07 3.40
CA GLU A 547 -5.84 -11.68 3.07
C GLU A 547 -4.98 -11.16 1.91
N GLU A 548 -4.21 -12.05 1.26
CA GLU A 548 -3.26 -11.73 0.17
C GLU A 548 -2.26 -10.60 0.49
N ARG A 549 -1.89 -10.40 1.76
CA ARG A 549 -0.88 -9.39 2.14
C ARG A 549 0.50 -9.76 1.59
N TYR A 550 1.36 -8.79 1.24
CA TYR A 550 2.77 -9.10 0.98
C TYR A 550 3.41 -9.83 2.18
N PRO A 551 4.29 -10.83 1.94
CA PRO A 551 4.88 -11.25 0.66
C PRO A 551 4.07 -12.29 -0.14
N PHE A 552 2.77 -12.44 0.11
CA PHE A 552 1.91 -13.43 -0.54
C PHE A 552 1.01 -12.86 -1.66
N ASN A 553 0.92 -11.53 -1.78
CA ASN A 553 0.18 -10.71 -2.78
C ASN A 553 0.47 -10.95 -4.28
N ASN A 554 1.30 -11.94 -4.62
CA ASN A 554 1.91 -12.15 -5.94
C ASN A 554 1.60 -13.53 -6.53
N GLY A 555 0.55 -14.18 -6.04
CA GLY A 555 0.10 -15.50 -6.50
C GLY A 555 1.09 -16.63 -6.22
N VAL A 556 2.00 -16.49 -5.25
CA VAL A 556 2.87 -17.59 -4.78
C VAL A 556 2.05 -18.75 -4.21
N VAL A 557 1.02 -18.42 -3.43
CA VAL A 557 -0.09 -19.30 -3.04
C VAL A 557 -1.22 -19.10 -4.06
N ASN A 558 -1.93 -20.17 -4.44
CA ASN A 558 -3.12 -20.08 -5.28
C ASN A 558 -4.42 -20.21 -4.49
N GLU A 559 -5.55 -19.88 -5.12
CA GLU A 559 -6.87 -19.85 -4.47
C GLU A 559 -7.25 -21.17 -3.76
N GLN A 560 -7.01 -22.33 -4.37
CA GLN A 560 -7.29 -23.63 -3.74
C GLN A 560 -6.43 -23.87 -2.48
N GLN A 561 -5.26 -23.25 -2.42
CA GLN A 561 -4.39 -23.31 -1.25
C GLN A 561 -4.83 -22.30 -0.18
N ARG A 562 -5.32 -21.11 -0.57
CA ARG A 562 -5.95 -20.15 0.36
C ARG A 562 -7.23 -20.72 0.99
N GLU A 563 -8.11 -21.35 0.21
CA GLU A 563 -9.28 -22.10 0.74
C GLU A 563 -8.87 -23.11 1.83
N ALA A 564 -7.74 -23.82 1.62
CA ALA A 564 -7.21 -24.78 2.57
C ALA A 564 -6.59 -24.12 3.83
N VAL A 565 -5.96 -22.95 3.68
CA VAL A 565 -5.47 -22.14 4.80
C VAL A 565 -6.63 -21.60 5.64
N ALA A 566 -7.65 -21.00 5.02
CA ALA A 566 -8.87 -20.55 5.71
C ALA A 566 -9.56 -21.70 6.47
N THR A 567 -9.70 -22.87 5.82
CA THR A 567 -10.22 -24.09 6.48
C THR A 567 -9.36 -24.52 7.68
N SER A 568 -8.05 -24.28 7.64
CA SER A 568 -7.12 -24.58 8.73
C SER A 568 -7.24 -23.58 9.89
N ILE A 569 -7.48 -22.29 9.59
CA ILE A 569 -7.80 -21.24 10.56
C ILE A 569 -9.10 -21.57 11.32
N ASP A 570 -10.17 -21.93 10.61
CA ASP A 570 -11.46 -22.30 11.22
C ASP A 570 -11.30 -23.42 12.25
N LEU A 571 -10.60 -24.50 11.87
CA LEU A 571 -10.31 -25.62 12.77
C LEU A 571 -9.46 -25.18 13.98
N ALA A 572 -8.52 -24.25 13.80
CA ALA A 572 -7.69 -23.74 14.88
C ALA A 572 -8.50 -22.89 15.89
N VAL A 573 -9.46 -22.09 15.41
CA VAL A 573 -10.42 -21.36 16.27
C VAL A 573 -11.26 -22.37 17.07
N ASP A 574 -11.81 -23.39 16.41
CA ASP A 574 -12.54 -24.49 17.05
C ASP A 574 -11.70 -25.17 18.15
N TYR A 575 -10.41 -25.44 17.89
CA TYR A 575 -9.50 -26.00 18.89
C TYR A 575 -9.31 -25.05 20.09
N ILE A 576 -9.04 -23.78 19.83
CA ILE A 576 -8.80 -22.76 20.86
C ILE A 576 -9.99 -22.65 21.81
N LEU A 577 -11.22 -22.58 21.27
CA LEU A 577 -12.44 -22.49 22.07
C LEU A 577 -12.67 -23.74 22.93
N ASN A 578 -12.46 -24.94 22.36
CA ASN A 578 -12.57 -26.20 23.11
C ASN A 578 -11.45 -26.41 24.14
N ALA A 579 -10.30 -25.74 23.98
CA ALA A 579 -9.16 -25.81 24.89
C ALA A 579 -9.19 -24.80 26.06
N GLN A 580 -10.12 -23.86 26.10
CA GLN A 580 -10.18 -22.87 27.18
C GLN A 580 -10.50 -23.55 28.53
N ILE A 581 -9.72 -23.24 29.58
CA ILE A 581 -9.76 -24.00 30.83
C ILE A 581 -11.02 -23.64 31.64
N GLU A 582 -11.98 -24.57 31.75
CA GLU A 582 -13.18 -24.42 32.58
C GLU A 582 -12.93 -24.85 34.04
N VAL A 583 -13.31 -24.00 35.00
CA VAL A 583 -13.22 -24.24 36.44
C VAL A 583 -14.59 -24.02 37.10
N ASN A 584 -15.29 -25.11 37.42
CA ASN A 584 -16.59 -25.13 38.10
C ASN A 584 -17.73 -24.37 37.37
N GLY A 585 -17.77 -24.39 36.04
CA GLY A 585 -18.74 -23.66 35.22
C GLY A 585 -18.36 -22.21 34.92
N VAL A 586 -17.07 -21.88 35.00
CA VAL A 586 -16.50 -20.57 34.66
C VAL A 586 -15.26 -20.81 33.79
N LEU A 587 -15.22 -20.21 32.60
CA LEU A 587 -14.05 -20.24 31.72
C LEU A 587 -12.95 -19.31 32.26
N ALA A 588 -11.69 -19.71 32.09
CA ALA A 588 -10.51 -18.94 32.45
C ALA A 588 -9.70 -18.60 31.20
N ALA A 589 -8.40 -18.90 31.18
CA ALA A 589 -7.54 -18.76 30.00
C ALA A 589 -6.93 -20.13 29.62
N TRP A 590 -5.79 -20.16 28.93
CA TRP A 590 -5.21 -21.38 28.35
C TRP A 590 -3.92 -21.82 29.07
N CYS A 591 -3.49 -23.06 28.86
CA CYS A 591 -2.17 -23.57 29.22
C CYS A 591 -1.18 -23.27 28.10
N ALA A 592 0.12 -23.34 28.41
CA ALA A 592 1.17 -23.27 27.39
C ALA A 592 1.13 -24.48 26.41
N GLN A 593 0.57 -25.62 26.84
CA GLN A 593 0.32 -26.80 26.00
C GLN A 593 -0.99 -27.51 26.37
N HIS A 594 -1.67 -28.08 25.36
CA HIS A 594 -2.91 -28.86 25.52
C HIS A 594 -2.83 -30.23 24.81
N ASP A 595 -3.56 -31.23 25.34
CA ASP A 595 -3.72 -32.52 24.67
C ASP A 595 -4.54 -32.37 23.38
N PRO A 596 -4.06 -32.89 22.23
CA PRO A 596 -4.68 -32.66 20.94
C PRO A 596 -6.07 -33.28 20.74
N PHE A 597 -6.52 -34.21 21.60
CA PHE A 597 -7.79 -34.92 21.44
C PHE A 597 -8.72 -34.82 22.65
N THR A 598 -8.21 -34.54 23.85
CA THR A 598 -9.02 -34.29 25.05
C THR A 598 -9.13 -32.81 25.40
N PHE A 599 -8.33 -31.95 24.76
CA PHE A 599 -8.20 -30.51 25.05
C PHE A 599 -7.72 -30.20 26.48
N GLU A 600 -7.40 -31.21 27.30
CA GLU A 600 -6.94 -31.04 28.67
C GLU A 600 -5.57 -30.32 28.70
N ALA A 601 -5.39 -29.40 29.65
CA ALA A 601 -4.10 -28.75 29.88
C ALA A 601 -3.03 -29.78 30.26
N VAL A 602 -1.89 -29.77 29.54
CA VAL A 602 -0.74 -30.66 29.79
C VAL A 602 0.51 -29.85 30.13
N GLY A 603 1.58 -30.54 30.56
CA GLY A 603 2.87 -29.92 30.87
C GLY A 603 3.97 -30.37 29.92
N ALA A 604 4.97 -29.51 29.71
CA ALA A 604 6.05 -29.72 28.75
C ALA A 604 7.38 -30.14 29.41
N ARG A 605 8.28 -29.17 29.62
CA ARG A 605 9.56 -29.40 30.33
C ARG A 605 9.23 -29.57 31.83
N SER A 606 10.12 -30.17 32.64
CA SER A 606 9.76 -30.53 34.03
C SER A 606 9.29 -29.35 34.90
N TYR A 607 9.73 -28.14 34.58
CA TYR A 607 9.37 -26.90 35.26
C TYR A 607 8.10 -26.23 34.71
N GLU A 608 7.48 -26.81 33.68
CA GLU A 608 6.26 -26.35 33.00
C GLU A 608 5.14 -27.36 33.26
N LEU A 609 4.39 -27.11 34.33
CA LEU A 609 3.34 -28.01 34.81
C LEU A 609 1.99 -27.64 34.17
N PRO A 610 1.01 -28.58 34.08
CA PRO A 610 -0.37 -28.26 33.71
C PRO A 610 -0.89 -27.10 34.57
N SER A 611 -1.20 -25.98 33.93
CA SER A 611 -1.47 -24.70 34.58
C SER A 611 -2.27 -23.77 33.67
N ILE A 612 -2.81 -22.69 34.23
CA ILE A 612 -3.25 -21.55 33.41
C ILE A 612 -2.02 -20.66 33.21
N SER A 613 -1.69 -20.32 31.96
CA SER A 613 -0.55 -19.49 31.63
C SER A 613 -0.93 -18.01 31.57
N GLY A 614 -0.19 -17.18 32.30
CA GLY A 614 -0.33 -15.72 32.24
C GLY A 614 0.36 -15.08 31.03
N SER A 615 1.22 -15.80 30.31
CA SER A 615 1.92 -15.31 29.13
C SER A 615 1.28 -15.80 27.82
N GLU A 616 1.20 -17.12 27.60
CA GLU A 616 0.80 -17.64 26.27
C GLU A 616 -0.66 -17.32 25.93
N SER A 617 -1.51 -17.16 26.95
CA SER A 617 -2.92 -16.78 26.78
C SER A 617 -3.10 -15.40 26.14
N VAL A 618 -2.11 -14.49 26.19
CA VAL A 618 -2.24 -13.14 25.65
C VAL A 618 -2.31 -13.16 24.12
N GLY A 619 -1.44 -13.95 23.46
CA GLY A 619 -1.48 -14.15 22.01
C GLY A 619 -2.77 -14.83 21.56
N VAL A 620 -3.23 -15.83 22.32
CA VAL A 620 -4.50 -16.53 22.03
C VAL A 620 -5.71 -15.58 22.11
N ILE A 621 -5.76 -14.67 23.09
CA ILE A 621 -6.85 -13.68 23.19
C ILE A 621 -6.77 -12.67 22.05
N ARG A 622 -5.57 -12.16 21.72
CA ARG A 622 -5.40 -11.21 20.60
C ARG A 622 -5.82 -11.82 19.26
N PHE A 623 -5.47 -13.08 19.00
CA PHE A 623 -5.94 -13.81 17.83
C PHE A 623 -7.47 -13.99 17.83
N LEU A 624 -8.10 -14.35 18.95
CA LEU A 624 -9.57 -14.39 19.03
C LEU A 624 -10.21 -13.00 18.83
N MET A 625 -9.55 -11.92 19.26
CA MET A 625 -10.02 -10.54 19.06
C MET A 625 -9.88 -10.04 17.61
N SER A 626 -9.17 -10.74 16.73
CA SER A 626 -9.10 -10.46 15.28
C SER A 626 -10.03 -11.35 14.45
N ARG A 627 -10.98 -12.07 15.07
CA ARG A 627 -12.00 -12.90 14.39
C ARG A 627 -13.38 -12.27 14.45
N GLU A 628 -14.25 -12.71 13.54
CA GLU A 628 -15.68 -12.38 13.55
C GLU A 628 -16.31 -12.65 14.94
N PRO A 629 -16.97 -11.66 15.57
CA PRO A 629 -17.24 -11.66 17.00
C PRO A 629 -18.50 -12.47 17.36
N THR A 630 -18.46 -13.79 17.14
CA THR A 630 -19.55 -14.72 17.50
C THR A 630 -19.80 -14.82 19.01
N ASP A 631 -21.00 -15.24 19.43
CA ASP A 631 -21.38 -15.43 20.85
C ASP A 631 -20.31 -16.21 21.65
N ASP A 632 -19.81 -17.32 21.09
CA ASP A 632 -18.83 -18.20 21.76
C ASP A 632 -17.43 -17.55 21.83
N ILE A 633 -16.99 -16.84 20.78
CA ILE A 633 -15.72 -16.09 20.75
C ILE A 633 -15.77 -14.92 21.74
N GLN A 634 -16.85 -14.13 21.74
CA GLN A 634 -17.06 -13.05 22.71
C GLN A 634 -17.06 -13.58 24.15
N HIS A 635 -17.75 -14.71 24.40
CA HIS A 635 -17.78 -15.32 25.73
C HIS A 635 -16.40 -15.82 26.18
N ALA A 636 -15.63 -16.42 25.26
CA ALA A 636 -14.28 -16.87 25.52
C ALA A 636 -13.34 -15.71 25.90
N ILE A 637 -13.28 -14.65 25.07
CA ILE A 637 -12.48 -13.44 25.31
C ILE A 637 -12.88 -12.80 26.64
N GLN A 638 -14.18 -12.53 26.86
CA GLN A 638 -14.64 -11.82 28.05
C GLN A 638 -14.33 -12.60 29.33
N SER A 639 -14.39 -13.94 29.30
CA SER A 639 -14.05 -14.80 30.44
C SER A 639 -12.54 -14.79 30.73
N ALA A 640 -11.69 -14.84 29.70
CA ALA A 640 -10.25 -14.78 29.85
C ALA A 640 -9.77 -13.41 30.36
N ILE A 641 -10.34 -12.31 29.86
CA ILE A 641 -10.13 -10.94 30.36
C ILE A 641 -10.53 -10.82 31.83
N THR A 642 -11.69 -11.37 32.21
CA THR A 642 -12.14 -11.39 33.62
C THR A 642 -11.15 -12.14 34.51
N TRP A 643 -10.65 -13.30 34.04
CA TRP A 643 -9.62 -14.05 34.75
C TRP A 643 -8.31 -13.26 34.89
N PHE A 644 -7.90 -12.51 33.88
CA PHE A 644 -6.69 -11.68 33.95
C PHE A 644 -6.82 -10.56 35.00
N GLU A 645 -7.93 -9.83 35.08
CA GLU A 645 -8.15 -8.85 36.15
C GLU A 645 -8.23 -9.51 37.54
N GLU A 646 -8.90 -10.65 37.70
CA GLU A 646 -8.95 -11.38 38.99
C GLU A 646 -7.58 -11.88 39.48
N ASN A 647 -6.59 -12.03 38.59
CA ASN A 647 -5.27 -12.60 38.88
C ASN A 647 -4.11 -11.59 38.79
N LYS A 648 -4.44 -10.31 38.63
CA LYS A 648 -3.53 -9.15 38.55
C LYS A 648 -2.88 -8.87 39.90
N VAL A 649 -1.55 -8.77 39.92
CA VAL A 649 -0.80 -8.31 41.08
C VAL A 649 -0.49 -6.83 40.91
N GLU A 650 -1.36 -5.99 41.45
CA GLU A 650 -1.17 -4.52 41.48
C GLU A 650 0.07 -4.12 42.31
N ASN A 651 0.55 -2.90 42.09
CA ASN A 651 1.64 -2.26 42.84
C ASN A 651 2.92 -3.12 42.87
N THR A 652 3.15 -3.94 41.84
CA THR A 652 4.19 -4.98 41.83
C THR A 652 4.81 -5.11 40.44
N ARG A 653 6.14 -5.12 40.36
CA ARG A 653 6.90 -5.42 39.13
C ARG A 653 7.73 -6.70 39.28
N TYR A 654 7.72 -7.55 38.24
CA TYR A 654 8.65 -8.67 38.13
C TYR A 654 10.06 -8.21 37.72
N VAL A 655 11.09 -8.84 38.28
CA VAL A 655 12.50 -8.63 37.92
C VAL A 655 13.12 -9.95 37.50
N SER A 656 13.37 -10.12 36.20
CA SER A 656 14.06 -11.32 35.69
C SER A 656 15.51 -11.38 36.20
N GLY A 657 15.98 -12.56 36.59
CA GLY A 657 17.25 -12.73 37.31
C GLY A 657 17.21 -12.35 38.80
N GLY A 658 16.29 -11.45 39.19
CA GLY A 658 16.18 -10.83 40.52
C GLY A 658 16.95 -9.52 40.63
N ASP A 659 16.55 -8.65 41.55
CA ASP A 659 17.21 -7.36 41.81
C ASP A 659 18.58 -7.52 42.52
N GLU A 660 19.24 -6.40 42.84
CA GLU A 660 20.53 -6.40 43.57
C GLU A 660 20.45 -6.95 45.01
N HIS A 661 19.26 -7.32 45.50
CA HIS A 661 19.03 -7.95 46.79
C HIS A 661 18.50 -9.39 46.67
N GLY A 662 18.26 -9.88 45.44
CA GLY A 662 17.70 -11.19 45.15
C GLY A 662 16.18 -11.26 45.33
N VAL A 663 15.46 -10.15 45.10
CA VAL A 663 14.00 -10.05 45.10
C VAL A 663 13.49 -10.05 43.64
N TYR A 664 12.43 -10.81 43.39
CA TYR A 664 11.91 -11.07 42.03
C TYR A 664 10.56 -10.43 41.75
N PHE A 665 9.84 -10.04 42.80
CA PHE A 665 8.59 -9.30 42.74
C PHE A 665 8.76 -8.13 43.71
N VAL A 666 8.91 -6.92 43.19
CA VAL A 666 9.26 -5.71 43.96
C VAL A 666 8.06 -4.77 44.04
N ASP A 667 7.90 -4.11 45.20
CA ASP A 667 6.89 -3.07 45.40
C ASP A 667 7.13 -1.92 44.41
N ASP A 668 6.18 -1.68 43.50
CA ASP A 668 6.31 -0.70 42.42
C ASP A 668 4.90 -0.16 42.05
N PRO A 669 4.50 1.03 42.54
CA PRO A 669 3.09 1.43 42.63
C PRO A 669 2.41 1.63 41.27
N ASP A 670 3.19 1.91 40.23
CA ASP A 670 2.71 2.18 38.88
C ASP A 670 2.76 0.92 37.99
N ALA A 671 3.11 -0.25 38.56
CA ALA A 671 3.24 -1.52 37.84
C ALA A 671 2.18 -2.57 38.20
N SER A 672 1.80 -3.37 37.19
CA SER A 672 1.00 -4.60 37.34
C SER A 672 1.81 -5.80 36.86
N THR A 673 1.70 -6.93 37.57
CA THR A 673 2.38 -8.20 37.23
C THR A 673 1.40 -9.36 37.24
N TRP A 674 1.59 -10.31 36.33
CA TRP A 674 1.02 -11.66 36.36
C TRP A 674 2.14 -12.69 36.48
N TYR A 675 1.83 -13.87 37.03
CA TYR A 675 2.77 -14.99 37.08
C TYR A 675 2.74 -15.76 35.77
N ARG A 676 3.84 -16.43 35.37
CA ARG A 676 3.83 -17.23 34.13
C ARG A 676 2.86 -18.42 34.20
N PHE A 677 2.63 -18.97 35.40
CA PHE A 677 1.81 -20.17 35.63
C PHE A 677 0.98 -20.09 36.93
N TYR A 678 -0.28 -20.54 36.84
CA TYR A 678 -1.25 -20.61 37.96
C TYR A 678 -1.83 -22.03 38.12
N GLU A 679 -2.06 -22.46 39.37
CA GLU A 679 -2.67 -23.74 39.75
C GLU A 679 -4.16 -23.79 39.33
N ILE A 680 -4.47 -24.64 38.34
CA ILE A 680 -5.85 -24.86 37.84
C ILE A 680 -6.77 -25.22 39.02
N GLY A 681 -7.90 -24.52 39.11
CA GLY A 681 -8.89 -24.74 40.17
C GLY A 681 -8.64 -23.99 41.49
N THR A 682 -7.48 -23.34 41.66
CA THR A 682 -7.21 -22.49 42.84
C THR A 682 -6.75 -21.07 42.49
N ASN A 683 -6.32 -20.83 41.25
CA ASN A 683 -5.72 -19.56 40.81
C ASN A 683 -4.51 -19.13 41.66
N ARG A 684 -3.78 -20.09 42.25
CA ARG A 684 -2.58 -19.80 43.06
C ARG A 684 -1.32 -19.85 42.19
N PRO A 685 -0.41 -18.87 42.28
CA PRO A 685 0.86 -18.91 41.53
C PRO A 685 1.64 -20.20 41.78
N ILE A 686 2.28 -20.72 40.72
CA ILE A 686 3.15 -21.90 40.82
C ILE A 686 4.55 -21.66 40.25
N PHE A 687 5.51 -22.31 40.90
CA PHE A 687 6.91 -22.40 40.47
C PHE A 687 7.30 -23.88 40.44
N SER A 688 8.24 -24.28 39.58
CA SER A 688 8.72 -25.67 39.53
C SER A 688 10.19 -25.72 39.08
N GLY A 689 10.90 -26.78 39.51
CA GLY A 689 12.31 -26.97 39.22
C GLY A 689 12.57 -28.08 38.20
N ARG A 690 13.84 -28.45 38.08
CA ARG A 690 14.29 -29.71 37.43
C ARG A 690 13.89 -30.96 38.21
N ASP A 691 13.25 -30.79 39.38
CA ASP A 691 12.61 -31.84 40.17
C ASP A 691 11.16 -32.13 39.74
N GLY A 692 10.52 -31.24 38.98
CA GLY A 692 9.12 -31.40 38.56
C GLY A 692 8.10 -31.29 39.69
N VAL A 693 8.44 -30.59 40.77
CA VAL A 693 7.57 -30.43 41.95
C VAL A 693 6.95 -29.04 41.96
N MET A 694 5.62 -28.98 41.97
CA MET A 694 4.85 -27.74 42.17
C MET A 694 5.18 -27.12 43.53
N LYS A 695 5.57 -25.84 43.50
CA LYS A 695 5.90 -24.98 44.65
C LYS A 695 5.11 -23.67 44.52
N HIS A 696 4.98 -22.93 45.60
CA HIS A 696 4.26 -21.64 45.64
C HIS A 696 5.12 -20.49 46.20
N ASP A 697 6.42 -20.71 46.30
CA ASP A 697 7.42 -19.71 46.63
C ASP A 697 8.57 -19.88 45.63
N ILE A 698 9.01 -18.78 45.00
CA ILE A 698 10.10 -18.79 44.03
C ILE A 698 11.45 -19.12 44.71
N TYR A 699 11.56 -18.97 46.03
CA TYR A 699 12.76 -19.35 46.79
C TYR A 699 12.87 -20.87 47.02
N ASP A 700 11.80 -21.66 46.80
CA ASP A 700 11.82 -23.13 46.87
C ASP A 700 12.35 -23.82 45.58
N ILE A 701 12.56 -23.08 44.49
CA ILE A 701 13.24 -23.57 43.28
C ILE A 701 14.73 -23.21 43.27
N GLU A 702 15.51 -23.98 42.53
CA GLU A 702 16.95 -23.77 42.37
C GLU A 702 17.27 -22.45 41.67
N ALA A 703 18.37 -21.80 42.06
CA ALA A 703 18.78 -20.51 41.50
C ALA A 703 19.00 -20.53 39.98
N GLU A 704 19.31 -21.69 39.39
CA GLU A 704 19.47 -21.83 37.94
C GLU A 704 18.12 -21.73 37.19
N ARG A 705 17.03 -22.28 37.73
CA ARG A 705 15.68 -22.11 37.17
C ARG A 705 15.03 -20.80 37.57
N ARG A 706 15.36 -20.24 38.74
CA ARG A 706 14.86 -18.93 39.16
C ARG A 706 15.48 -17.76 38.39
N ASN A 707 16.78 -17.83 38.09
CA ASN A 707 17.49 -16.74 37.42
C ASN A 707 17.51 -16.90 35.88
N GLY A 708 17.44 -18.15 35.38
CA GLY A 708 17.49 -18.49 33.95
C GLY A 708 16.14 -18.86 33.34
N TYR A 709 15.04 -18.28 33.85
CA TYR A 709 13.67 -18.41 33.33
C TYR A 709 12.78 -17.30 33.91
N SER A 710 11.84 -16.77 33.14
CA SER A 710 10.89 -15.74 33.59
C SER A 710 9.66 -16.38 34.25
N TRP A 711 9.39 -16.03 35.51
CA TRP A 711 8.27 -16.56 36.31
C TRP A 711 7.10 -15.59 36.47
N GLY A 712 7.21 -14.39 35.89
CA GLY A 712 6.14 -13.40 35.81
C GLY A 712 6.51 -12.25 34.86
N GLY A 713 5.59 -11.30 34.69
CA GLY A 713 5.75 -10.13 33.83
C GLY A 713 4.46 -9.31 33.71
N SER A 714 4.53 -8.19 33.01
CA SER A 714 3.40 -7.29 32.72
C SER A 714 2.54 -7.78 31.53
N TYR A 715 2.38 -9.10 31.40
CA TYR A 715 1.95 -9.76 30.15
C TYR A 715 0.63 -9.22 29.57
N ALA A 716 -0.35 -8.94 30.43
CA ALA A 716 -1.68 -8.51 30.01
C ALA A 716 -1.95 -7.01 30.21
N THR A 717 -0.94 -6.17 30.49
CA THR A 717 -1.15 -4.73 30.67
C THR A 717 -1.78 -4.10 29.43
N THR A 718 -1.12 -4.23 28.27
CA THR A 718 -1.62 -3.69 27.00
C THR A 718 -2.97 -4.31 26.63
N LEU A 719 -3.10 -5.64 26.72
CA LEU A 719 -4.33 -6.37 26.41
C LEU A 719 -5.56 -5.86 27.16
N LEU A 720 -5.41 -5.59 28.47
CA LEU A 720 -6.51 -5.09 29.30
C LEU A 720 -6.81 -3.62 29.00
N GLU A 721 -5.79 -2.82 28.69
CA GLU A 721 -5.99 -1.44 28.25
C GLU A 721 -6.70 -1.35 26.89
N GLU A 722 -6.28 -2.14 25.91
CA GLU A 722 -6.93 -2.27 24.61
C GLU A 722 -8.43 -2.61 24.80
N PHE A 723 -8.70 -3.73 25.48
CA PHE A 723 -10.05 -4.21 25.75
C PHE A 723 -10.93 -3.17 26.47
N TYR A 724 -10.43 -2.52 27.53
CA TYR A 724 -11.23 -1.55 28.30
C TYR A 724 -11.31 -0.15 27.69
N LYS A 725 -10.41 0.21 26.76
CA LYS A 725 -10.59 1.39 25.88
C LYS A 725 -11.68 1.15 24.83
N GLY A 726 -12.17 -0.09 24.69
CA GLY A 726 -13.06 -0.49 23.58
C GLY A 726 -12.31 -0.58 22.25
N LYS A 727 -10.98 -0.67 22.28
CA LYS A 727 -10.12 -0.76 21.09
C LYS A 727 -9.81 -2.23 20.84
N THR A 728 -10.16 -2.74 19.66
CA THR A 728 -9.65 -4.05 19.24
C THR A 728 -8.15 -3.94 18.98
N THR A 729 -7.38 -5.01 19.22
CA THR A 729 -5.91 -5.02 19.07
C THR A 729 -5.45 -5.01 17.60
N THR A 730 -6.37 -4.72 16.68
CA THR A 730 -6.20 -4.67 15.22
C THR A 730 -7.03 -3.54 14.60
N GLY A 731 -7.84 -2.84 15.38
CA GLY A 731 -8.72 -1.79 14.90
C GLY A 731 -7.98 -0.48 14.69
N TRP A 732 -8.26 0.18 13.57
CA TRP A 732 -7.74 1.52 13.29
C TRP A 732 -8.73 2.55 13.85
N TYR A 733 -8.24 3.68 14.33
CA TYR A 733 -9.02 4.74 14.95
C TYR A 733 -8.60 6.10 14.40
N VAL A 734 -9.55 7.01 14.17
CA VAL A 734 -9.26 8.43 13.93
C VAL A 734 -9.68 9.24 15.16
N ALA A 735 -8.82 10.15 15.62
CA ALA A 735 -9.04 10.99 16.78
C ALA A 735 -8.86 12.48 16.44
N VAL A 736 -9.70 13.33 17.02
CA VAL A 736 -9.51 14.79 17.02
C VAL A 736 -8.43 15.14 18.04
N VAL A 737 -7.29 15.64 17.56
CA VAL A 737 -6.15 16.05 18.41
C VAL A 737 -5.99 17.56 18.51
N GLU A 738 -6.35 18.32 17.47
CA GLU A 738 -6.47 19.78 17.51
C GLU A 738 -7.85 20.25 17.03
N THR A 739 -8.14 21.55 17.22
CA THR A 739 -9.44 22.17 16.89
C THR A 739 -9.26 23.50 16.15
N THR A 740 -8.26 23.56 15.27
CA THR A 740 -7.85 24.79 14.56
C THR A 740 -8.82 25.17 13.44
N SER A 741 -9.36 24.18 12.73
CA SER A 741 -10.21 24.34 11.56
C SER A 741 -11.59 24.92 11.89
N ARG A 742 -12.21 25.55 10.89
CA ARG A 742 -13.58 26.08 10.98
C ARG A 742 -14.39 25.68 9.77
N ASP A 743 -15.57 25.12 10.02
CA ASP A 743 -16.54 24.92 8.96
C ASP A 743 -17.18 26.25 8.54
N ASP A 744 -18.00 26.23 7.49
CA ASP A 744 -18.67 27.41 6.96
C ASP A 744 -19.64 28.08 7.97
N MET A 745 -19.98 27.39 9.07
CA MET A 745 -20.77 27.88 10.19
C MET A 745 -19.92 28.42 11.37
N GLU A 746 -18.60 28.53 11.21
CA GLU A 746 -17.61 28.94 12.21
C GLU A 746 -17.44 27.94 13.39
N ARG A 747 -17.92 26.71 13.25
CA ARG A 747 -17.81 25.64 14.26
C ARG A 747 -16.43 24.96 14.20
N THR A 748 -15.95 24.47 15.35
CA THR A 748 -14.69 23.72 15.48
C THR A 748 -14.96 22.27 15.87
N PHE A 749 -13.98 21.38 15.71
CA PHE A 749 -14.03 20.03 16.27
C PHE A 749 -14.06 20.01 17.81
N VAL A 750 -14.14 18.81 18.40
CA VAL A 750 -14.04 18.55 19.84
C VAL A 750 -12.81 17.67 20.11
N GLU A 751 -11.79 18.26 20.73
CA GLU A 751 -10.56 17.58 21.19
C GLU A 751 -10.89 16.29 21.98
N GLY A 752 -10.22 15.18 21.64
CA GLY A 752 -10.41 13.88 22.29
C GLY A 752 -11.66 13.09 21.87
N VAL A 753 -12.33 13.46 20.77
CA VAL A 753 -13.33 12.59 20.12
C VAL A 753 -12.63 11.60 19.21
N GLU A 754 -12.84 10.30 19.48
CA GLU A 754 -12.35 9.19 18.65
C GLU A 754 -13.49 8.51 17.86
N ARG A 755 -13.16 7.91 16.72
CA ARG A 755 -14.00 6.96 15.98
C ARG A 755 -13.15 5.76 15.55
N GLN A 756 -13.73 4.56 15.65
CA GLN A 756 -13.19 3.40 14.95
C GLN A 756 -13.35 3.59 13.45
N ILE A 757 -12.33 3.17 12.70
CA ILE A 757 -12.35 3.02 11.25
C ILE A 757 -12.91 1.63 10.95
N VAL A 758 -13.99 1.58 10.18
CA VAL A 758 -14.58 0.33 9.68
C VAL A 758 -13.95 0.00 8.32
N ASP A 759 -13.62 -1.26 8.05
CA ASP A 759 -13.26 -1.64 6.68
C ASP A 759 -14.54 -1.84 5.85
N SER A 760 -14.64 -1.09 4.76
CA SER A 760 -15.75 -1.10 3.82
C SER A 760 -15.25 -1.30 2.38
N SER A 761 -13.96 -1.58 2.18
CA SER A 761 -13.31 -1.71 0.86
C SER A 761 -14.08 -2.66 -0.07
N GLU A 762 -14.44 -3.86 0.41
CA GLU A 762 -15.23 -4.85 -0.33
C GLU A 762 -16.55 -4.29 -0.89
N ALA A 763 -17.26 -3.43 -0.16
CA ALA A 763 -18.50 -2.82 -0.63
C ALA A 763 -18.27 -1.84 -1.81
N PHE A 764 -17.07 -1.30 -1.96
CA PHE A 764 -16.67 -0.49 -3.12
C PHE A 764 -16.08 -1.34 -4.26
N HIS A 765 -15.46 -2.49 -3.98
CA HIS A 765 -14.88 -3.38 -5.01
C HIS A 765 -15.94 -4.01 -5.95
N VAL A 766 -17.21 -4.07 -5.56
CA VAL A 766 -18.27 -4.80 -6.28
C VAL A 766 -18.80 -4.09 -7.55
N THR A 767 -18.62 -2.77 -7.72
CA THR A 767 -19.15 -2.06 -8.90
C THR A 767 -18.14 -1.82 -10.04
N ASP A 768 -18.64 -2.12 -11.25
CA ASP A 768 -18.03 -2.10 -12.59
C ASP A 768 -16.78 -1.20 -12.75
N ALA A 769 -15.59 -1.82 -12.80
CA ALA A 769 -14.28 -1.18 -12.94
C ALA A 769 -13.99 -0.61 -14.35
N GLN A 770 -15.05 -0.17 -15.05
CA GLN A 770 -15.00 0.45 -16.36
C GLN A 770 -15.08 1.97 -16.26
N LEU A 771 -14.00 2.68 -16.62
CA LEU A 771 -14.04 4.13 -16.89
C LEU A 771 -14.62 4.38 -18.30
N VAL A 772 -15.33 5.48 -18.50
CA VAL A 772 -15.99 5.83 -19.76
C VAL A 772 -15.47 7.17 -20.28
N VAL A 773 -14.94 7.18 -21.50
CA VAL A 773 -14.51 8.39 -22.21
C VAL A 773 -15.56 8.78 -23.24
N ASP A 774 -16.14 9.99 -23.14
CA ASP A 774 -17.02 10.58 -24.15
C ASP A 774 -16.59 12.02 -24.43
N GLY A 775 -16.06 12.27 -25.64
CA GLY A 775 -15.60 13.60 -26.08
C GLY A 775 -16.68 14.69 -26.15
N SER A 776 -17.94 14.38 -25.88
CA SER A 776 -19.02 15.34 -25.66
C SER A 776 -19.24 15.74 -24.19
N GLY A 777 -18.47 15.17 -23.26
CA GLY A 777 -18.50 15.50 -21.83
C GLY A 777 -19.64 14.82 -21.06
N LYS A 778 -19.89 13.53 -21.31
CA LYS A 778 -20.92 12.72 -20.61
C LYS A 778 -20.43 11.38 -20.05
N GLY A 779 -19.17 11.03 -20.29
CA GLY A 779 -18.50 9.95 -19.60
C GLY A 779 -17.80 10.50 -18.36
N ASP A 780 -17.13 9.62 -17.61
CA ASP A 780 -16.29 10.00 -16.48
C ASP A 780 -15.15 10.94 -16.94
N TYR A 781 -14.68 10.78 -18.18
CA TYR A 781 -13.65 11.62 -18.81
C TYR A 781 -14.06 12.09 -20.22
N SER A 782 -13.44 13.19 -20.68
CA SER A 782 -13.67 13.77 -22.02
C SER A 782 -12.49 13.59 -23.00
N THR A 783 -11.37 13.08 -22.51
CA THR A 783 -10.14 12.77 -23.25
C THR A 783 -9.61 11.42 -22.81
N VAL A 784 -8.96 10.69 -23.71
CA VAL A 784 -8.48 9.32 -23.42
C VAL A 784 -7.29 9.35 -22.47
N GLN A 785 -6.37 10.32 -22.61
CA GLN A 785 -5.22 10.42 -21.70
C GLN A 785 -5.66 10.64 -20.24
N ALA A 786 -6.67 11.48 -20.01
CA ALA A 786 -7.14 11.80 -18.65
C ALA A 786 -7.77 10.61 -17.91
N ALA A 787 -8.28 9.60 -18.64
CA ALA A 787 -8.77 8.36 -18.04
C ALA A 787 -7.62 7.39 -17.70
N ILE A 788 -6.52 7.41 -18.46
CA ILE A 788 -5.30 6.63 -18.18
C ILE A 788 -4.54 7.25 -17.00
N ASP A 789 -4.39 8.58 -17.00
CA ASP A 789 -3.76 9.36 -15.92
C ASP A 789 -4.49 9.17 -14.58
N ALA A 790 -5.78 8.81 -14.60
CA ALA A 790 -6.62 8.63 -13.42
C ALA A 790 -6.68 7.18 -12.89
N VAL A 791 -6.01 6.21 -13.52
CA VAL A 791 -5.77 4.91 -12.87
C VAL A 791 -4.66 5.10 -11.80
N SER A 792 -4.69 4.36 -10.69
CA SER A 792 -3.56 4.39 -9.73
C SER A 792 -2.26 3.85 -10.37
N ASP A 793 -1.10 4.10 -9.75
CA ASP A 793 0.17 3.43 -10.05
C ASP A 793 0.31 2.12 -9.25
N GLU A 794 -0.37 2.06 -8.09
CA GLU A 794 -0.26 1.02 -7.06
C GLU A 794 -1.60 0.26 -6.99
N ARG A 795 -1.98 -0.46 -8.05
CA ARG A 795 -3.28 -1.16 -8.13
C ARG A 795 -3.14 -2.63 -8.52
N PHE A 796 -3.62 -3.50 -7.65
CA PHE A 796 -3.93 -4.89 -7.96
C PHE A 796 -5.26 -4.97 -8.73
N GLY A 797 -5.24 -5.56 -9.93
CA GLY A 797 -6.44 -5.83 -10.75
C GLY A 797 -6.56 -5.00 -12.03
N ALA A 798 -7.24 -5.58 -13.03
CA ALA A 798 -7.40 -4.98 -14.36
C ALA A 798 -8.50 -3.89 -14.41
N VAL A 799 -8.25 -2.84 -15.20
CA VAL A 799 -9.18 -1.70 -15.39
C VAL A 799 -9.58 -1.62 -16.86
N GLU A 800 -10.89 -1.47 -17.15
CA GLU A 800 -11.37 -1.22 -18.50
C GLU A 800 -11.63 0.28 -18.73
N ILE A 801 -11.28 0.79 -19.91
CA ILE A 801 -11.58 2.17 -20.33
C ILE A 801 -12.35 2.09 -21.65
N LEU A 802 -13.66 2.33 -21.57
CA LEU A 802 -14.59 2.32 -22.71
C LEU A 802 -14.64 3.68 -23.40
N ILE A 803 -14.09 3.75 -24.61
CA ILE A 803 -13.95 4.96 -25.41
C ILE A 803 -15.10 5.06 -26.43
N LYS A 804 -16.05 5.95 -26.16
CA LYS A 804 -17.28 6.15 -26.97
C LYS A 804 -17.01 6.63 -28.38
N GLU A 805 -17.96 6.39 -29.29
CA GLU A 805 -17.87 6.83 -30.69
C GLU A 805 -17.42 8.29 -30.84
N GLY A 806 -16.36 8.53 -31.62
CA GLY A 806 -15.68 9.82 -31.64
C GLY A 806 -14.32 9.80 -32.34
N VAL A 807 -13.77 11.00 -32.54
CA VAL A 807 -12.41 11.22 -33.08
C VAL A 807 -11.62 12.02 -32.05
N TYR A 808 -10.72 11.33 -31.35
CA TYR A 808 -9.91 11.84 -30.25
C TYR A 808 -8.55 12.27 -30.82
N ARG A 809 -8.33 13.58 -30.97
CA ARG A 809 -7.07 14.12 -31.49
C ARG A 809 -6.09 14.38 -30.36
N GLU A 810 -5.51 13.29 -29.88
CA GLU A 810 -4.61 13.23 -28.73
C GLU A 810 -3.32 12.48 -29.11
N VAL A 811 -2.23 12.75 -28.38
CA VAL A 811 -1.11 11.81 -28.31
C VAL A 811 -1.30 11.05 -27.01
N ILE A 812 -1.41 9.73 -27.08
CA ILE A 812 -1.71 8.87 -25.93
C ILE A 812 -0.45 8.14 -25.48
N GLU A 813 -0.20 8.14 -24.18
CA GLU A 813 0.83 7.33 -23.55
C GLU A 813 0.18 6.52 -22.43
N VAL A 814 0.32 5.19 -22.51
CA VAL A 814 0.15 4.31 -21.36
C VAL A 814 1.56 4.16 -20.75
N PRO A 815 1.84 4.78 -19.58
CA PRO A 815 3.13 4.70 -18.89
C PRO A 815 3.53 3.26 -18.52
N ALA A 816 4.72 3.05 -17.95
CA ALA A 816 5.24 1.69 -17.68
C ALA A 816 4.69 1.06 -16.40
N ASP A 817 4.31 1.92 -15.47
CA ASP A 817 3.66 1.72 -14.17
C ASP A 817 2.18 1.32 -14.32
N LYS A 818 1.51 1.72 -15.41
CA LYS A 818 0.07 1.52 -15.64
C LYS A 818 -0.30 0.16 -16.27
N SER A 819 0.06 -0.93 -15.62
CA SER A 819 -0.19 -2.31 -16.10
C SER A 819 -1.67 -2.74 -16.02
N PHE A 820 -2.01 -3.82 -16.73
CA PHE A 820 -3.36 -4.44 -16.75
C PHE A 820 -4.53 -3.55 -17.27
N ILE A 821 -4.25 -2.43 -17.94
CA ILE A 821 -5.29 -1.60 -18.56
C ILE A 821 -5.84 -2.22 -19.86
N THR A 822 -7.16 -2.24 -20.01
CA THR A 822 -7.87 -2.58 -21.24
C THR A 822 -8.55 -1.34 -21.84
N LEU A 823 -8.05 -0.83 -22.95
CA LEU A 823 -8.73 0.23 -23.71
C LEU A 823 -9.67 -0.41 -24.74
N ARG A 824 -10.97 -0.14 -24.68
CA ARG A 824 -11.97 -0.69 -25.63
C ARG A 824 -12.75 0.42 -26.33
N GLY A 825 -12.81 0.40 -27.66
CA GLY A 825 -13.67 1.30 -28.44
C GLY A 825 -15.07 0.72 -28.68
N GLU A 826 -15.94 1.48 -29.36
CA GLU A 826 -17.26 0.99 -29.78
C GLU A 826 -17.24 0.39 -31.21
N GLY A 827 -16.07 0.04 -31.72
CA GLY A 827 -15.77 -0.51 -33.04
C GLY A 827 -14.82 0.39 -33.84
N PRO A 828 -13.90 -0.16 -34.65
CA PRO A 828 -12.89 0.62 -35.37
C PRO A 828 -13.46 1.65 -36.35
N ASP A 829 -14.63 1.39 -36.94
CA ASP A 829 -15.37 2.38 -37.76
C ASP A 829 -15.81 3.62 -36.97
N LYS A 830 -15.90 3.56 -35.63
CA LYS A 830 -16.52 4.58 -34.77
C LYS A 830 -15.56 5.32 -33.83
N THR A 831 -14.61 4.60 -33.22
CA THR A 831 -13.71 5.15 -32.20
C THR A 831 -12.31 5.29 -32.80
N HIS A 832 -11.86 6.53 -32.99
CA HIS A 832 -10.60 6.85 -33.67
C HIS A 832 -9.70 7.69 -32.77
N ILE A 833 -8.46 7.25 -32.53
CA ILE A 833 -7.38 8.00 -31.88
C ILE A 833 -6.43 8.46 -32.98
N VAL A 834 -6.22 9.78 -33.14
CA VAL A 834 -5.60 10.34 -34.36
C VAL A 834 -4.60 11.46 -34.05
N PHE A 835 -3.39 11.43 -34.62
CA PHE A 835 -2.46 12.56 -34.53
C PHE A 835 -1.57 12.76 -35.78
N ASP A 836 -0.97 13.94 -35.94
CA ASP A 836 -0.18 14.36 -37.13
C ASP A 836 1.34 14.42 -36.88
N ASN A 837 1.86 13.57 -35.99
CA ASN A 837 3.28 13.57 -35.62
C ASN A 837 4.15 12.86 -36.68
N TYR A 838 5.29 13.46 -37.02
CA TYR A 838 6.28 12.87 -37.94
C TYR A 838 7.70 13.09 -37.44
N ALA A 839 8.63 12.21 -37.79
CA ALA A 839 10.00 12.20 -37.26
C ALA A 839 10.80 13.49 -37.52
N GLY A 840 10.46 14.22 -38.58
CA GLY A 840 11.03 15.52 -38.94
C GLY A 840 10.43 16.73 -38.20
N ARG A 841 9.35 16.55 -37.43
CA ARG A 841 8.68 17.64 -36.67
C ARG A 841 9.64 18.20 -35.61
N ASP A 842 9.70 19.53 -35.49
CA ASP A 842 10.50 20.24 -34.48
C ASP A 842 10.04 19.85 -33.06
N ASN A 843 10.98 19.48 -32.19
CA ASN A 843 10.69 19.03 -30.82
C ASN A 843 10.50 20.18 -29.81
N GLY A 844 10.58 21.44 -30.25
CA GLY A 844 10.36 22.64 -29.42
C GLY A 844 11.53 23.06 -28.54
N VAL A 845 12.56 22.20 -28.37
CA VAL A 845 13.77 22.47 -27.56
C VAL A 845 15.06 22.53 -28.39
N GLY A 846 15.01 22.07 -29.65
CA GLY A 846 16.13 22.07 -30.59
C GLY A 846 16.46 20.66 -31.08
N GLY A 847 15.90 20.29 -32.23
CA GLY A 847 16.03 18.98 -32.83
C GLY A 847 14.72 18.59 -33.52
N THR A 848 14.57 17.32 -33.87
CA THR A 848 13.28 16.76 -34.31
C THR A 848 12.82 15.67 -33.35
N LEU A 849 11.57 15.20 -33.49
CA LEU A 849 11.05 14.10 -32.69
C LEU A 849 11.81 12.78 -32.94
N GLY A 850 12.06 12.44 -34.21
CA GLY A 850 12.52 11.12 -34.62
C GLY A 850 11.40 10.07 -34.63
N THR A 851 11.62 8.94 -35.33
CA THR A 851 10.59 7.90 -35.57
C THR A 851 9.88 7.45 -34.30
N SER A 852 10.61 6.96 -33.30
CA SER A 852 9.98 6.35 -32.12
C SER A 852 9.18 7.33 -31.27
N ALA A 853 9.38 8.65 -31.44
CA ALA A 853 8.61 9.70 -30.76
C ALA A 853 7.60 10.40 -31.70
N SER A 854 7.40 9.91 -32.93
CA SER A 854 6.33 10.39 -33.81
C SER A 854 5.00 9.65 -33.65
N ALA A 855 4.88 8.79 -32.62
CA ALA A 855 3.68 7.99 -32.39
C ALA A 855 2.44 8.84 -32.05
N THR A 856 1.27 8.40 -32.56
CA THR A 856 -0.04 8.78 -32.02
C THR A 856 -0.24 8.13 -30.65
N MET A 857 0.17 6.88 -30.47
CA MET A 857 0.04 6.14 -29.22
C MET A 857 1.32 5.41 -28.81
N PHE A 858 1.63 5.45 -27.51
CA PHE A 858 2.69 4.69 -26.85
C PHE A 858 2.07 3.71 -25.85
N VAL A 859 2.47 2.44 -25.88
CA VAL A 859 2.10 1.44 -24.86
C VAL A 859 3.38 0.94 -24.20
N ARG A 860 3.62 1.33 -22.94
CA ARG A 860 4.84 0.99 -22.19
C ARG A 860 4.63 -0.07 -21.12
N ALA A 861 3.51 -0.02 -20.41
CA ALA A 861 3.13 -1.00 -19.42
C ALA A 861 2.89 -2.37 -20.04
N ASP A 862 3.04 -3.39 -19.20
CA ASP A 862 2.84 -4.78 -19.55
C ASP A 862 1.36 -5.18 -19.34
N HIS A 863 0.93 -6.29 -19.93
CA HIS A 863 -0.45 -6.81 -19.84
C HIS A 863 -1.56 -5.89 -20.39
N VAL A 864 -1.21 -4.84 -21.14
CA VAL A 864 -2.18 -3.89 -21.72
C VAL A 864 -2.91 -4.49 -22.93
N LYS A 865 -4.23 -4.25 -22.99
CA LYS A 865 -5.12 -4.71 -24.07
C LYS A 865 -5.73 -3.52 -24.80
N LEU A 866 -5.76 -3.55 -26.14
CA LEU A 866 -6.50 -2.60 -26.98
C LEU A 866 -7.52 -3.37 -27.83
N GLU A 867 -8.79 -2.96 -27.79
CA GLU A 867 -9.87 -3.62 -28.52
C GLU A 867 -10.79 -2.64 -29.27
N ASP A 868 -11.32 -3.06 -30.42
CA ASP A 868 -12.46 -2.42 -31.12
C ASP A 868 -12.29 -0.92 -31.44
N MET A 869 -11.11 -0.48 -31.91
CA MET A 869 -10.81 0.93 -32.22
C MET A 869 -9.84 1.12 -33.39
N THR A 870 -9.72 2.36 -33.87
CA THR A 870 -8.71 2.79 -34.84
C THR A 870 -7.64 3.65 -34.16
N ILE A 871 -6.36 3.35 -34.39
CA ILE A 871 -5.20 4.20 -34.09
C ILE A 871 -4.60 4.67 -35.43
N GLU A 872 -4.63 5.97 -35.67
CA GLU A 872 -4.22 6.60 -36.94
C GLU A 872 -3.10 7.63 -36.73
N ASN A 873 -2.13 7.68 -37.65
CA ASN A 873 -1.29 8.85 -37.85
C ASN A 873 -1.62 9.51 -39.18
N ASP A 874 -2.31 10.65 -39.14
CA ASP A 874 -2.88 11.33 -40.32
C ASP A 874 -1.90 12.33 -40.97
N PHE A 875 -0.60 12.13 -40.77
CA PHE A 875 0.44 12.97 -41.35
C PHE A 875 0.45 12.93 -42.89
N ASP A 876 0.16 14.09 -43.51
CA ASP A 876 0.29 14.32 -44.94
C ASP A 876 1.77 14.45 -45.36
N GLU A 877 2.32 13.34 -45.87
CA GLU A 877 3.69 13.25 -46.43
C GLU A 877 4.03 14.34 -47.47
N THR A 878 3.03 14.94 -48.14
CA THR A 878 3.28 16.00 -49.13
C THR A 878 3.65 17.35 -48.51
N THR A 879 3.54 17.48 -47.18
CA THR A 879 3.81 18.72 -46.44
C THR A 879 5.26 18.87 -45.95
N ALA A 880 5.99 17.77 -45.77
CA ALA A 880 7.39 17.77 -45.34
C ALA A 880 8.37 17.62 -46.52
N THR A 881 9.67 17.61 -46.21
CA THR A 881 10.74 17.36 -47.20
C THR A 881 11.76 16.31 -46.76
N GLU A 882 11.87 16.03 -45.45
CA GLU A 882 12.75 15.03 -44.84
C GLU A 882 12.08 14.53 -43.54
N GLY A 883 12.36 13.28 -43.12
CA GLY A 883 11.88 12.73 -41.84
C GLY A 883 10.39 12.36 -41.79
N HIS A 884 9.87 11.70 -42.83
CA HIS A 884 8.43 11.43 -43.01
C HIS A 884 7.85 10.32 -42.11
N GLN A 885 8.67 9.63 -41.32
CA GLN A 885 8.26 8.49 -40.48
C GLN A 885 7.18 8.90 -39.47
N ALA A 886 6.00 8.29 -39.56
CA ALA A 886 4.78 8.73 -38.90
C ALA A 886 4.08 7.53 -38.25
N VAL A 887 4.51 7.22 -37.02
CA VAL A 887 4.07 6.04 -36.28
C VAL A 887 2.64 6.22 -35.78
N ALA A 888 1.78 5.21 -35.93
CA ALA A 888 0.48 5.15 -35.27
C ALA A 888 0.64 4.60 -33.83
N LEU A 889 1.27 3.43 -33.68
CA LEU A 889 1.51 2.79 -32.38
C LEU A 889 2.99 2.44 -32.18
N ASN A 890 3.55 2.82 -31.03
CA ASN A 890 4.83 2.36 -30.50
C ASN A 890 4.60 1.46 -29.28
N ALA A 891 4.64 0.15 -29.50
CA ALA A 891 4.36 -0.87 -28.49
C ALA A 891 5.67 -1.38 -27.88
N THR A 892 5.89 -1.08 -26.59
CA THR A 892 7.06 -1.48 -25.82
C THR A 892 6.76 -2.34 -24.59
N GLY A 893 5.51 -2.49 -24.15
CA GLY A 893 5.18 -3.46 -23.10
C GLY A 893 5.34 -4.93 -23.53
N ASP A 894 5.30 -5.82 -22.56
CA ASP A 894 5.20 -7.27 -22.68
C ASP A 894 3.74 -7.77 -22.51
N GLN A 895 3.44 -8.97 -23.01
CA GLN A 895 2.11 -9.60 -22.97
C GLN A 895 0.97 -8.70 -23.50
N LEU A 896 1.26 -7.92 -24.55
CA LEU A 896 0.31 -6.97 -25.14
C LEU A 896 -0.69 -7.64 -26.08
N VAL A 897 -1.97 -7.27 -26.00
CA VAL A 897 -3.04 -7.79 -26.87
C VAL A 897 -3.70 -6.67 -27.66
N PHE A 898 -3.84 -6.87 -28.97
CA PHE A 898 -4.53 -5.96 -29.88
C PHE A 898 -5.59 -6.76 -30.64
N ARG A 899 -6.89 -6.48 -30.42
CA ARG A 899 -8.01 -7.24 -31.01
C ARG A 899 -8.93 -6.35 -31.84
N ASN A 900 -9.15 -6.69 -33.11
CA ASN A 900 -10.02 -5.92 -34.01
C ASN A 900 -9.65 -4.42 -34.05
N VAL A 901 -8.34 -4.13 -33.94
CA VAL A 901 -7.80 -2.77 -33.98
C VAL A 901 -7.35 -2.46 -35.41
N HIS A 902 -7.66 -1.24 -35.88
CA HIS A 902 -7.12 -0.72 -37.13
C HIS A 902 -5.90 0.17 -36.84
N PHE A 903 -4.79 -0.08 -37.53
CA PHE A 903 -3.57 0.73 -37.47
C PHE A 903 -3.35 1.40 -38.82
N LEU A 904 -3.53 2.73 -38.88
CA LEU A 904 -3.53 3.52 -40.11
C LEU A 904 -2.36 4.50 -40.15
N GLY A 905 -1.68 4.60 -41.29
CA GLY A 905 -0.51 5.45 -41.49
C GLY A 905 0.11 5.26 -42.87
N ASN A 906 1.33 5.79 -43.07
CA ASN A 906 2.08 5.67 -44.33
C ASN A 906 3.43 4.96 -44.09
N GLN A 907 4.51 5.73 -43.90
CA GLN A 907 5.80 5.18 -43.54
C GLN A 907 5.91 4.95 -42.01
N ASP A 908 6.41 3.78 -41.62
CA ASP A 908 6.70 3.37 -40.23
C ASP A 908 5.42 3.27 -39.33
N THR A 909 4.25 2.84 -39.85
CA THR A 909 2.97 2.83 -39.10
C THR A 909 3.01 2.12 -37.73
N LEU A 910 3.48 0.87 -37.66
CA LEU A 910 3.41 0.03 -36.44
C LEU A 910 4.80 -0.37 -35.95
N LEU A 911 5.20 0.19 -34.81
CA LEU A 911 6.46 -0.10 -34.12
C LEU A 911 6.24 -1.16 -33.02
N ALA A 912 6.29 -2.43 -33.42
CA ALA A 912 6.27 -3.60 -32.54
C ALA A 912 7.67 -3.83 -31.93
N ASN A 913 7.96 -3.09 -30.85
CA ASN A 913 9.32 -2.67 -30.50
C ASN A 913 10.11 -3.68 -29.64
N LYS A 914 9.56 -4.05 -28.47
CA LYS A 914 10.10 -5.09 -27.54
C LYS A 914 8.93 -5.89 -26.93
N GLY A 915 9.24 -6.97 -26.20
CA GLY A 915 8.24 -7.79 -25.51
C GLY A 915 7.46 -8.72 -26.43
N ARG A 916 6.51 -9.46 -25.83
CA ARG A 916 5.56 -10.37 -26.46
C ARG A 916 4.28 -9.63 -26.83
N GLN A 917 3.84 -9.77 -28.09
CA GLN A 917 2.73 -8.98 -28.63
C GLN A 917 1.83 -9.83 -29.52
N TYR A 918 0.51 -9.77 -29.28
CA TYR A 918 -0.49 -10.56 -30.00
C TYR A 918 -1.51 -9.65 -30.69
N TYR A 919 -1.40 -9.55 -32.01
CA TYR A 919 -2.32 -8.83 -32.87
C TYR A 919 -3.28 -9.85 -33.52
N VAL A 920 -4.58 -9.69 -33.30
CA VAL A 920 -5.60 -10.64 -33.77
C VAL A 920 -6.82 -9.94 -34.36
N ASP A 921 -7.29 -10.42 -35.51
CA ASP A 921 -8.38 -9.81 -36.28
C ASP A 921 -8.13 -8.34 -36.70
N CYS A 922 -6.89 -7.86 -36.62
CA CYS A 922 -6.53 -6.46 -36.88
C CYS A 922 -6.45 -6.10 -38.36
N TYR A 923 -6.60 -4.81 -38.66
CA TYR A 923 -6.26 -4.20 -39.95
C TYR A 923 -5.00 -3.34 -39.78
N ILE A 924 -4.04 -3.44 -40.69
CA ILE A 924 -2.79 -2.66 -40.64
C ILE A 924 -2.48 -2.12 -42.03
N GLU A 925 -2.32 -0.81 -42.18
CA GLU A 925 -1.91 -0.20 -43.45
C GLU A 925 -0.72 0.74 -43.38
N GLY A 926 -0.08 0.92 -44.54
CA GLY A 926 1.10 1.77 -44.72
C GLY A 926 1.82 1.42 -46.03
N ASP A 927 3.05 1.89 -46.21
CA ASP A 927 3.82 1.62 -47.41
C ASP A 927 5.26 1.16 -47.16
N VAL A 928 6.09 1.93 -46.45
CA VAL A 928 7.48 1.60 -46.10
C VAL A 928 7.60 1.22 -44.64
N ASP A 929 8.17 0.03 -44.40
CA ASP A 929 8.57 -0.49 -43.09
C ASP A 929 7.40 -0.44 -42.08
N PHE A 930 6.16 -0.57 -42.56
CA PHE A 930 4.98 -0.21 -41.78
C PHE A 930 4.62 -1.21 -40.67
N ILE A 931 5.31 -2.36 -40.61
CA ILE A 931 5.41 -3.23 -39.44
C ILE A 931 6.91 -3.43 -39.11
N PHE A 932 7.42 -2.79 -38.07
CA PHE A 932 8.87 -2.79 -37.76
C PHE A 932 9.14 -2.84 -36.25
N GLY A 933 10.38 -3.18 -35.88
CA GLY A 933 10.78 -3.36 -34.47
C GLY A 933 11.27 -4.77 -34.13
N GLY A 934 11.60 -4.99 -32.85
CA GLY A 934 12.31 -6.17 -32.38
C GLY A 934 11.48 -7.17 -31.56
N ALA A 935 10.17 -6.94 -31.40
CA ALA A 935 9.29 -7.75 -30.55
C ALA A 935 9.14 -9.21 -31.00
N GLN A 936 8.78 -10.06 -30.04
CA GLN A 936 8.16 -11.37 -30.28
C GLN A 936 6.68 -11.13 -30.63
N ALA A 937 6.40 -10.77 -31.89
CA ALA A 937 5.06 -10.33 -32.32
C ALA A 937 4.37 -11.36 -33.23
N VAL A 938 3.15 -11.75 -32.87
CA VAL A 938 2.29 -12.61 -33.68
C VAL A 938 1.14 -11.77 -34.26
N PHE A 939 0.87 -11.95 -35.55
CA PHE A 939 -0.23 -11.33 -36.28
C PHE A 939 -1.12 -12.46 -36.83
N ASP A 940 -2.23 -12.77 -36.16
CA ASP A 940 -3.14 -13.87 -36.54
C ASP A 940 -4.46 -13.36 -37.13
N ASN A 941 -4.88 -13.93 -38.26
CA ASN A 941 -6.12 -13.57 -38.97
C ASN A 941 -6.24 -12.08 -39.35
N CYS A 942 -5.12 -11.36 -39.47
CA CYS A 942 -5.09 -9.94 -39.78
C CYS A 942 -5.30 -9.66 -41.28
N THR A 943 -5.73 -8.43 -41.59
CA THR A 943 -5.63 -7.84 -42.94
C THR A 943 -4.47 -6.85 -42.97
N ILE A 944 -3.53 -7.05 -43.89
CA ILE A 944 -2.35 -6.19 -44.06
C ILE A 944 -2.47 -5.51 -45.43
N HIS A 945 -2.52 -4.18 -45.47
CA HIS A 945 -2.81 -3.40 -46.68
C HIS A 945 -1.65 -2.46 -47.05
N ALA A 946 -1.01 -2.70 -48.19
CA ALA A 946 0.06 -1.83 -48.68
C ALA A 946 -0.49 -0.73 -49.62
N LEU A 947 -0.12 0.54 -49.40
CA LEU A 947 -0.66 1.70 -50.13
C LEU A 947 0.11 2.04 -51.43
N ASP A 948 -0.59 2.54 -52.46
CA ASP A 948 0.00 3.07 -53.69
C ASP A 948 0.57 4.50 -53.53
N ARG A 949 1.85 4.60 -53.19
CA ARG A 949 2.62 5.86 -53.28
C ARG A 949 2.94 6.33 -54.70
N GLY A 950 2.23 5.79 -55.71
CA GLY A 950 2.34 6.18 -57.12
C GLY A 950 3.57 5.62 -57.83
N SER A 951 4.19 4.57 -57.28
CA SER A 951 5.36 3.91 -57.86
C SER A 951 4.98 2.80 -58.83
N THR A 952 5.87 2.53 -59.78
CA THR A 952 5.68 1.47 -60.81
C THR A 952 6.76 0.37 -60.73
N ASP A 953 7.49 0.32 -59.61
CA ASP A 953 8.56 -0.67 -59.34
C ASP A 953 8.69 -0.96 -57.83
N ASN A 954 8.57 0.05 -56.98
CA ASN A 954 8.70 -0.11 -55.53
C ASN A 954 7.79 0.87 -54.78
N ASN A 955 6.66 0.37 -54.26
CA ASN A 955 5.76 1.10 -53.37
C ASN A 955 6.14 0.92 -51.89
N GLY A 956 6.83 -0.17 -51.52
CA GLY A 956 7.49 -0.25 -50.22
C GLY A 956 7.69 -1.68 -49.70
N TYR A 957 7.67 -1.83 -48.38
CA TYR A 957 8.08 -3.04 -47.65
C TYR A 957 7.14 -3.24 -46.45
N ILE A 958 6.51 -4.41 -46.35
CA ILE A 958 5.55 -4.70 -45.29
C ILE A 958 6.25 -4.83 -43.92
N THR A 959 7.36 -5.58 -43.85
CA THR A 959 8.10 -5.78 -42.58
C THR A 959 9.53 -5.22 -42.58
N ALA A 960 9.93 -4.65 -41.45
CA ALA A 960 11.31 -4.28 -41.15
C ALA A 960 11.71 -4.71 -39.73
N ALA A 961 11.71 -6.03 -39.51
CA ALA A 961 12.06 -6.64 -38.23
C ALA A 961 13.51 -6.33 -37.80
N SER A 962 13.73 -6.14 -36.49
CA SER A 962 15.03 -5.86 -35.84
C SER A 962 15.27 -6.69 -34.57
N THR A 963 14.65 -7.88 -34.54
CA THR A 963 14.75 -8.92 -33.50
C THR A 963 16.15 -9.08 -32.91
N GLN A 964 16.25 -9.29 -31.60
CA GLN A 964 17.53 -9.58 -30.93
C GLN A 964 18.21 -10.84 -31.48
N GLY A 965 19.51 -10.98 -31.20
CA GLY A 965 20.37 -11.99 -31.84
C GLY A 965 20.36 -13.36 -31.16
N ASP A 966 19.99 -13.40 -29.89
CA ASP A 966 19.78 -14.55 -29.02
C ASP A 966 18.31 -15.03 -29.02
N GLU A 967 17.36 -14.08 -29.06
CA GLU A 967 15.93 -14.34 -29.21
C GLU A 967 15.64 -15.31 -30.37
N PRO A 968 15.01 -16.48 -30.14
CA PRO A 968 14.82 -17.51 -31.16
C PRO A 968 13.75 -17.14 -32.21
N PHE A 969 12.77 -16.31 -31.83
CA PHE A 969 11.64 -15.90 -32.63
C PHE A 969 11.57 -14.37 -32.76
N GLY A 970 10.66 -13.89 -33.61
CA GLY A 970 10.42 -12.47 -33.89
C GLY A 970 9.02 -12.33 -34.46
N PHE A 971 8.87 -11.74 -35.64
CA PHE A 971 7.55 -11.59 -36.26
C PHE A 971 7.03 -12.91 -36.85
N LEU A 972 5.80 -13.31 -36.50
CA LEU A 972 5.05 -14.39 -37.12
C LEU A 972 3.72 -13.84 -37.67
N ILE A 973 3.64 -13.64 -38.98
CA ILE A 973 2.40 -13.28 -39.67
C ILE A 973 1.74 -14.58 -40.09
N ILE A 974 0.58 -14.89 -39.53
CA ILE A 974 -0.09 -16.18 -39.68
C ILE A 974 -1.57 -16.05 -40.04
N ASN A 975 -2.06 -16.96 -40.89
CA ASN A 975 -3.46 -17.06 -41.35
C ASN A 975 -4.08 -15.76 -41.93
N SER A 976 -3.26 -14.77 -42.28
CA SER A 976 -3.63 -13.39 -42.61
C SER A 976 -3.77 -13.16 -44.13
N GLU A 977 -4.46 -12.10 -44.53
CA GLU A 977 -4.55 -11.67 -45.94
C GLU A 977 -3.73 -10.40 -46.20
N LEU A 978 -2.83 -10.47 -47.18
CA LEU A 978 -2.03 -9.34 -47.67
C LEU A 978 -2.70 -8.77 -48.93
N THR A 979 -3.11 -7.51 -48.84
CA THR A 979 -3.87 -6.74 -49.84
C THR A 979 -3.16 -5.42 -50.18
N SER A 980 -3.58 -4.75 -51.26
CA SER A 980 -3.01 -3.46 -51.70
C SER A 980 -3.87 -2.85 -52.81
N ASP A 981 -3.83 -1.53 -52.96
CA ASP A 981 -4.29 -0.84 -54.17
C ASP A 981 -3.17 -0.58 -55.19
N ALA A 982 -1.91 -0.81 -54.81
CA ALA A 982 -0.73 -0.62 -55.64
C ALA A 982 -0.58 -1.65 -56.78
N PRO A 983 0.18 -1.34 -57.85
CA PRO A 983 0.34 -2.23 -59.00
C PRO A 983 1.00 -3.58 -58.67
N ASP A 984 0.60 -4.62 -59.42
CA ASP A 984 1.18 -5.97 -59.39
C ASP A 984 2.73 -5.94 -59.36
N GLY A 985 3.33 -6.68 -58.42
CA GLY A 985 4.78 -6.83 -58.30
C GLY A 985 5.55 -5.55 -57.94
N THR A 986 5.05 -4.74 -57.01
CA THR A 986 5.71 -3.49 -56.55
C THR A 986 5.96 -3.38 -55.04
N VAL A 987 5.56 -4.35 -54.23
CA VAL A 987 5.71 -4.32 -52.75
C VAL A 987 6.51 -5.53 -52.26
N TYR A 988 7.43 -5.33 -51.33
CA TYR A 988 8.20 -6.42 -50.70
C TYR A 988 7.51 -6.93 -49.42
N LEU A 989 7.66 -8.22 -49.11
CA LEU A 989 7.31 -8.80 -47.80
C LEU A 989 8.09 -8.14 -46.67
N GLY A 990 9.34 -7.72 -46.93
CA GLY A 990 10.13 -6.95 -45.99
C GLY A 990 11.61 -6.84 -46.31
N ARG A 991 12.36 -6.32 -45.34
CA ARG A 991 13.83 -6.16 -45.37
C ARG A 991 14.43 -6.22 -43.96
N PRO A 992 15.68 -6.69 -43.78
CA PRO A 992 16.24 -6.96 -42.45
C PRO A 992 16.80 -5.68 -41.78
N TRP A 993 16.07 -5.11 -40.82
CA TRP A 993 16.48 -3.89 -40.14
C TRP A 993 17.49 -4.17 -39.01
N ARG A 994 18.72 -3.67 -39.15
CA ARG A 994 19.74 -3.70 -38.09
C ARG A 994 19.99 -2.26 -37.61
N PRO A 995 19.23 -1.76 -36.62
CA PRO A 995 19.36 -0.37 -36.18
C PRO A 995 20.73 -0.10 -35.55
N SER A 996 21.17 1.16 -35.58
CA SER A 996 22.45 1.58 -35.00
C SER A 996 22.51 1.42 -33.48
N SER A 997 21.36 1.38 -32.80
CA SER A 997 21.21 1.04 -31.38
C SER A 997 21.37 -0.46 -31.09
N ASN A 998 21.08 -1.34 -32.05
CA ASN A 998 21.23 -2.79 -31.93
C ASN A 998 21.99 -3.39 -33.13
N PRO A 999 23.33 -3.22 -33.20
CA PRO A 999 24.14 -3.84 -34.24
C PRO A 999 24.16 -5.37 -34.16
N SER A 1000 23.75 -5.95 -33.04
CA SER A 1000 23.66 -7.39 -32.77
C SER A 1000 22.39 -8.06 -33.32
N ALA A 1001 21.36 -7.29 -33.69
CA ALA A 1001 20.07 -7.81 -34.16
C ALA A 1001 20.20 -8.93 -35.22
N VAL A 1002 19.36 -9.96 -35.15
CA VAL A 1002 19.22 -10.97 -36.21
C VAL A 1002 17.74 -10.99 -36.63
N PRO A 1003 17.32 -10.07 -37.52
CA PRO A 1003 15.93 -9.90 -37.94
C PRO A 1003 15.22 -11.21 -38.25
N SER A 1004 14.05 -11.40 -37.66
CA SER A 1004 13.22 -12.60 -37.86
C SER A 1004 11.80 -12.23 -38.26
N ALA A 1005 11.37 -12.72 -39.42
CA ALA A 1005 10.00 -12.55 -39.91
C ALA A 1005 9.57 -13.79 -40.70
N VAL A 1006 8.42 -14.37 -40.32
CA VAL A 1006 7.86 -15.57 -40.96
C VAL A 1006 6.42 -15.30 -41.41
N PHE A 1007 6.16 -15.51 -42.71
CA PHE A 1007 4.81 -15.49 -43.27
C PHE A 1007 4.30 -16.93 -43.45
N LYS A 1008 3.31 -17.35 -42.66
CA LYS A 1008 2.79 -18.73 -42.58
C LYS A 1008 1.29 -18.81 -42.88
N ASN A 1009 0.87 -19.71 -43.78
CA ASN A 1009 -0.54 -19.94 -44.18
C ASN A 1009 -1.27 -18.72 -44.78
N ASN A 1010 -0.58 -17.66 -45.18
CA ASN A 1010 -1.21 -16.39 -45.57
C ASN A 1010 -1.75 -16.41 -47.01
N LEU A 1011 -2.67 -15.50 -47.32
CA LEU A 1011 -3.10 -15.19 -48.69
C LEU A 1011 -2.37 -13.94 -49.19
N LEU A 1012 -1.55 -14.09 -50.24
CA LEU A 1012 -0.68 -13.03 -50.77
C LEU A 1012 -1.24 -12.45 -52.08
N GLY A 1013 -1.60 -11.17 -52.05
CA GLY A 1013 -2.06 -10.41 -53.21
C GLY A 1013 -0.98 -10.19 -54.30
N ALA A 1014 -1.42 -9.74 -55.48
CA ALA A 1014 -0.57 -9.67 -56.67
C ALA A 1014 0.48 -8.55 -56.65
N HIS A 1015 0.36 -7.59 -55.73
CA HIS A 1015 1.32 -6.52 -55.47
C HIS A 1015 2.67 -7.05 -54.94
N ILE A 1016 2.72 -8.25 -54.34
CA ILE A 1016 3.96 -8.81 -53.79
C ILE A 1016 4.97 -9.11 -54.90
N LYS A 1017 6.19 -8.59 -54.75
CA LYS A 1017 7.26 -8.67 -55.74
C LYS A 1017 7.83 -10.09 -55.89
N GLU A 1018 8.38 -10.39 -57.06
CA GLU A 1018 8.90 -11.72 -57.38
C GLU A 1018 10.04 -12.12 -56.44
N GLU A 1019 10.93 -11.19 -56.06
CA GLU A 1019 12.02 -11.44 -55.11
C GLU A 1019 11.54 -11.63 -53.66
N GLY A 1020 10.36 -11.12 -53.30
CA GLY A 1020 9.80 -11.16 -51.94
C GLY A 1020 10.52 -10.25 -50.93
N TRP A 1021 11.82 -10.40 -50.78
CA TRP A 1021 12.66 -9.71 -49.77
C TRP A 1021 13.75 -8.84 -50.43
N THR A 1022 14.34 -7.91 -49.68
CA THR A 1022 15.46 -7.06 -50.16
C THR A 1022 16.38 -6.60 -49.03
N GLU A 1023 17.54 -6.00 -49.37
CA GLU A 1023 18.53 -5.52 -48.39
C GLU A 1023 18.07 -4.25 -47.63
N MET A 1024 18.64 -4.04 -46.44
CA MET A 1024 18.54 -2.78 -45.71
C MET A 1024 19.87 -2.44 -45.03
N GLY A 1025 20.37 -1.22 -45.22
CA GLY A 1025 21.62 -0.76 -44.59
C GLY A 1025 22.89 -1.56 -44.97
N GLY A 1026 22.81 -2.44 -45.98
CA GLY A 1026 23.86 -3.38 -46.37
C GLY A 1026 23.72 -4.79 -45.76
N VAL A 1027 22.73 -5.03 -44.88
CA VAL A 1027 22.36 -6.37 -44.42
C VAL A 1027 21.54 -7.05 -45.52
N GLN A 1028 21.97 -8.24 -45.96
CA GLN A 1028 21.28 -9.00 -46.99
C GLN A 1028 20.16 -9.88 -46.40
N PRO A 1029 19.11 -10.26 -47.17
CA PRO A 1029 18.10 -11.20 -46.72
C PRO A 1029 18.65 -12.53 -46.21
N GLU A 1030 19.73 -13.04 -46.82
CA GLU A 1030 20.40 -14.28 -46.40
C GLU A 1030 21.19 -14.19 -45.08
N ASP A 1031 21.44 -12.98 -44.55
CA ASP A 1031 22.03 -12.74 -43.22
C ASP A 1031 20.96 -12.66 -42.11
N ALA A 1032 19.70 -13.00 -42.42
CA ALA A 1032 18.52 -12.86 -41.55
C ALA A 1032 17.60 -14.10 -41.57
N ARG A 1033 16.64 -14.14 -40.64
CA ARG A 1033 15.67 -15.22 -40.45
C ARG A 1033 14.34 -14.90 -41.15
N LEU A 1034 14.41 -14.73 -42.47
CA LEU A 1034 13.27 -14.33 -43.31
C LEU A 1034 12.74 -15.56 -44.06
N TYR A 1035 11.52 -16.00 -43.73
CA TYR A 1035 10.97 -17.26 -44.24
C TYR A 1035 9.48 -17.20 -44.60
N GLU A 1036 9.06 -18.15 -45.43
CA GLU A 1036 7.67 -18.40 -45.75
C GLU A 1036 7.27 -19.87 -45.52
N TYR A 1037 5.98 -20.14 -45.29
CA TYR A 1037 5.45 -21.49 -45.26
C TYR A 1037 3.97 -21.54 -45.69
N ASN A 1038 3.65 -22.38 -46.69
CA ASN A 1038 2.27 -22.68 -47.08
C ASN A 1038 1.40 -21.44 -47.43
N ASN A 1039 2.04 -20.35 -47.88
CA ASN A 1039 1.34 -19.17 -48.39
C ASN A 1039 0.65 -19.48 -49.72
N THR A 1040 -0.42 -18.76 -50.03
CA THR A 1040 -1.27 -18.94 -51.21
C THR A 1040 -1.55 -17.61 -51.91
N GLY A 1041 -2.24 -17.64 -53.06
CA GLY A 1041 -2.56 -16.44 -53.84
C GLY A 1041 -1.52 -16.09 -54.92
N PRO A 1042 -1.78 -15.04 -55.73
CA PRO A 1042 -0.91 -14.65 -56.83
C PRO A 1042 0.49 -14.17 -56.39
N GLY A 1043 0.63 -13.62 -55.18
CA GLY A 1043 1.90 -13.18 -54.61
C GLY A 1043 2.76 -14.28 -53.99
N ALA A 1044 2.24 -15.52 -53.87
CA ALA A 1044 2.93 -16.67 -53.28
C ALA A 1044 3.82 -17.39 -54.31
N VAL A 1045 4.84 -16.70 -54.82
CA VAL A 1045 5.85 -17.25 -55.71
C VAL A 1045 6.97 -17.91 -54.89
N VAL A 1046 7.33 -19.15 -55.22
CA VAL A 1046 8.47 -19.85 -54.60
C VAL A 1046 9.66 -19.82 -55.56
N ASN A 1047 10.78 -19.24 -55.13
CA ASN A 1047 12.04 -19.15 -55.87
C ASN A 1047 13.25 -19.06 -54.91
N ASP A 1048 14.46 -19.04 -55.46
CA ASP A 1048 15.72 -19.06 -54.70
C ASP A 1048 15.89 -17.82 -53.77
N SER A 1049 15.19 -16.71 -54.02
CA SER A 1049 15.22 -15.49 -53.19
C SER A 1049 14.19 -15.49 -52.05
N ARG A 1050 13.32 -16.50 -51.98
CA ARG A 1050 12.20 -16.59 -51.02
C ARG A 1050 12.29 -17.88 -50.20
N PRO A 1051 13.12 -17.92 -49.14
CA PRO A 1051 13.35 -19.11 -48.33
C PRO A 1051 12.05 -19.70 -47.76
N GLN A 1052 11.87 -21.01 -47.92
CA GLN A 1052 10.72 -21.75 -47.40
C GLN A 1052 11.14 -22.59 -46.21
N LEU A 1053 10.33 -22.60 -45.14
CA LEU A 1053 10.48 -23.57 -44.04
C LEU A 1053 10.14 -24.98 -44.53
N SER A 1054 10.79 -26.01 -43.96
CA SER A 1054 10.27 -27.38 -44.01
C SER A 1054 9.05 -27.53 -43.09
N GLU A 1055 8.28 -28.61 -43.28
CA GLU A 1055 7.16 -28.98 -42.40
C GLU A 1055 7.60 -29.14 -40.93
N GLU A 1056 8.79 -29.72 -40.71
CA GLU A 1056 9.37 -29.87 -39.36
C GLU A 1056 9.72 -28.52 -38.72
N GLU A 1057 10.33 -27.60 -39.46
CA GLU A 1057 10.62 -26.24 -38.97
C GLU A 1057 9.34 -25.43 -38.74
N ALA A 1058 8.35 -25.54 -39.64
CA ALA A 1058 7.08 -24.85 -39.54
C ALA A 1058 6.23 -25.29 -38.34
N THR A 1059 6.44 -26.48 -37.76
CA THR A 1059 5.81 -26.87 -36.48
C THR A 1059 6.34 -26.12 -35.27
N LYS A 1060 7.53 -25.48 -35.36
CA LYS A 1060 8.10 -24.69 -34.25
C LYS A 1060 7.47 -23.30 -34.15
N TYR A 1061 7.02 -22.72 -35.27
CA TYR A 1061 6.36 -21.42 -35.32
C TYR A 1061 4.86 -21.55 -34.98
N THR A 1062 4.54 -21.76 -33.70
CA THR A 1062 3.18 -21.64 -33.13
C THR A 1062 3.03 -20.29 -32.41
N ILE A 1063 1.80 -19.92 -32.07
CA ILE A 1063 1.52 -18.72 -31.25
C ILE A 1063 2.26 -18.85 -29.90
N GLU A 1064 1.96 -19.92 -29.18
CA GLU A 1064 2.60 -20.36 -27.92
C GLU A 1064 4.13 -20.30 -27.94
N ASN A 1065 4.80 -20.86 -28.96
CA ASN A 1065 6.26 -20.87 -29.00
C ASN A 1065 6.87 -19.50 -29.35
N VAL A 1066 6.21 -18.71 -30.20
CA VAL A 1066 6.70 -17.37 -30.56
C VAL A 1066 6.52 -16.38 -29.41
N LEU A 1067 5.54 -16.61 -28.54
CA LEU A 1067 5.26 -15.83 -27.33
C LEU A 1067 5.85 -16.48 -26.05
N ASP A 1068 6.86 -17.34 -26.20
CA ASP A 1068 7.59 -18.03 -25.12
C ASP A 1068 6.69 -18.61 -24.01
N GLY A 1069 5.70 -19.41 -24.41
CA GLY A 1069 4.76 -20.09 -23.52
C GLY A 1069 3.56 -19.27 -23.05
N TRP A 1070 3.52 -17.96 -23.32
CA TRP A 1070 2.35 -17.13 -23.02
C TRP A 1070 1.15 -17.50 -23.93
N ILE A 1071 -0.05 -17.51 -23.34
CA ILE A 1071 -1.32 -17.83 -24.00
C ILE A 1071 -2.25 -16.62 -23.89
N PRO A 1072 -2.34 -15.76 -24.94
CA PRO A 1072 -3.15 -14.55 -24.90
C PRO A 1072 -4.62 -14.83 -24.61
N GLY A 1073 -5.16 -14.23 -23.54
CA GLY A 1073 -6.56 -14.39 -23.13
C GLY A 1073 -6.87 -15.64 -22.31
N VAL A 1074 -5.85 -16.27 -21.72
CA VAL A 1074 -5.99 -17.09 -20.51
C VAL A 1074 -5.32 -16.33 -19.38
N GLU A 1075 -6.14 -15.89 -18.43
CA GLU A 1075 -5.77 -15.22 -17.18
C GLU A 1075 -6.22 -16.13 -16.03
#